data_AF-A0A1Q9V9S0-F1
#
_entry.id   AF-A0A1Q9V9S0-F1
#
_cell.length_a   1.000
_cell.length_b   1.000
_cell.length_c   1.000
_cell.angle_alpha   90.00
_cell.angle_beta   90.00
_cell.angle_gamma   90.00
#
_symmetry.space_group_name_H-M   'P 1'
#
loop_
_entity.id
_entity.type
_entity.pdbx_description
1 polymer ?
#
loop_
_entity_poly.entity_id
_entity_poly.type
_entity_poly.pdbx_seq_one_letter_code
_entity_poly.pdbx_strand_id
1 'polypeptide(L)'
;MGFVRTVLRWAGVPDTPAPEPHVSFSWDLHTSPIDDLITREGRELSNVPVARDRALTVPAVLRGRNMICSIATLPLVTKASDRTETRTPLLEQIDDAVPNIVTMSQTVEDLLLEGVAWWRVRSRLADGFPRSAEFVNAHRVSVNPPAGAPPRRLPSGLYPGESVLWVDGEPVRGRDMIRFDSPNPGILTAAARAIRRAIVFERASAMYARNPRPVEYFTPLEGADPTTDEEIEEILTAWGEARRAGSTAYVPASLKYNTVDMPSPAELQLVEMQKQATVEIANVMGLDSEDLQVSTTSRTYQSAVDRRRDRINDVLSPFMSAITDRLSMNDVTRRGQRVAFKLDDYMRADPTTRWGTYQTGLQNGVVSVAEVRAMEGLPDIPVEPRPVAPVRRPGVRRQVEEPRMSHTSGAQFADDTDDGLERIAFDGPPVDAEFRVDRERRTVEGLLVPWGKVARSAGAAYTFARGSLSWSEVSRVKLNREHARFDVVGVARRLEVTDEGLVGTFKIARGEDGDRVLSLAEDGILDGFSIEAEFDEGGVEWSRTGDDGGVRRVSRARLAGVAITSSPAFDDARVSGVAASRKDTHVYKPDEGQNEAPAPGPDAAAFTSAVEAMAGAVERLGQVQAELPQKIADEVANTAGPAFVDPAGREQQKFSVNEEPLYRFDGIGGQHDFSSDMIAGAKGDDEARARVEEWIGANFSVETGDVESLNPARQRPDMYVDQLDYVTPIWDSINKGSISDNTPFVLPKFESSANLVNEHTEGTEPDSGTFTTTSQTITPQAVSGKVEITRETWDQGGNPQLSSILWRQIVRAYREGLENSAASMLADLSVATIALTGSDVELTDELKQALAALQFVRGGNRFRDFKLHGELYNALAGAKDGNGRPMFPVLSPSNADGTADAFFGSIAVGGLAGVPAWALNDAGGGSSFLYNREDVHGWASAPNRLEFQYRVAYVDVGVWGYKAVACTREDGVREITYAPSDNGGDNGGDGGGA
;
A
#
# COMPACT_ATOMS: atom_id res chain seq x y z
N MET A 1 75.61 12.80 61.73
CA MET A 1 74.57 11.87 61.22
C MET A 1 73.92 12.48 59.98
N GLY A 2 73.35 11.69 59.06
CA GLY A 2 72.59 12.22 57.91
C GLY A 2 72.61 11.37 56.64
N PHE A 3 73.58 10.47 56.47
CA PHE A 3 73.86 9.78 55.21
C PHE A 3 73.09 8.46 54.97
N VAL A 4 71.95 8.22 55.63
CA VAL A 4 71.29 6.90 55.65
C VAL A 4 69.76 7.01 55.53
N ARG A 5 69.24 7.26 54.31
CA ARG A 5 67.81 7.01 54.01
C ARG A 5 67.41 6.75 52.54
N THR A 6 68.36 6.65 51.60
CA THR A 6 68.05 6.62 50.15
C THR A 6 68.77 5.50 49.37
N VAL A 7 69.01 4.35 49.99
CA VAL A 7 69.83 3.26 49.40
C VAL A 7 69.15 1.88 49.38
N LEU A 8 68.04 1.68 50.11
CA LEU A 8 67.41 0.35 50.27
C LEU A 8 65.93 0.32 49.89
N ARG A 9 65.67 0.35 48.58
CA ARG A 9 64.73 -0.51 47.83
C ARG A 9 64.57 0.02 46.40
N TRP A 10 65.07 -0.74 45.43
CA TRP A 10 64.38 -1.14 44.19
C TRP A 10 65.35 -2.02 43.38
N ALA A 11 65.57 -3.24 43.88
CA ALA A 11 66.08 -4.33 43.05
C ALA A 11 64.85 -4.98 42.40
N GLY A 12 64.80 -5.03 41.07
CA GLY A 12 63.63 -5.49 40.32
C GLY A 12 63.05 -4.42 39.39
N VAL A 13 63.76 -4.16 38.30
CA VAL A 13 63.18 -3.62 37.04
C VAL A 13 63.62 -4.62 35.96
N PRO A 14 62.70 -5.21 35.18
CA PRO A 14 63.08 -6.05 34.04
C PRO A 14 63.63 -5.18 32.90
N ASP A 15 64.48 -5.76 32.05
CA ASP A 15 64.89 -5.10 30.81
C ASP A 15 63.66 -4.80 29.94
N THR A 16 63.38 -3.52 29.74
CA THR A 16 62.45 -3.04 28.72
C THR A 16 63.31 -2.49 27.57
N PRO A 17 63.21 -3.02 26.34
CA PRO A 17 63.96 -2.47 25.21
C PRO A 17 63.55 -1.01 24.99
N ALA A 18 64.51 -0.18 24.57
CA ALA A 18 64.24 1.21 24.24
C ALA A 18 63.23 1.28 23.08
N PRO A 19 62.24 2.20 23.10
CA PRO A 19 61.33 2.37 21.98
C PRO A 19 62.11 2.84 20.75
N GLU A 20 61.92 2.15 19.62
CA GLU A 20 62.53 2.54 18.35
C GLU A 20 62.04 3.92 17.90
N PRO A 21 62.88 4.72 17.22
CA PRO A 21 62.54 6.07 16.80
C PRO A 21 61.53 6.06 15.64
N HIS A 22 60.24 6.05 15.99
CA HIS A 22 59.13 6.14 15.06
C HIS A 22 58.98 7.57 14.52
N VAL A 23 59.55 7.84 13.35
CA VAL A 23 59.36 9.09 12.61
C VAL A 23 57.99 9.05 11.93
N SER A 24 57.02 9.74 12.52
CA SER A 24 55.67 9.88 11.97
C SER A 24 55.54 11.18 11.17
N PHE A 25 55.48 11.10 9.85
CA PHE A 25 55.10 12.22 8.99
C PHE A 25 53.57 12.33 8.89
N SER A 26 53.02 13.50 9.17
CA SER A 26 51.59 13.79 9.07
C SER A 26 51.34 14.87 8.00
N TRP A 27 50.79 14.47 6.85
CA TRP A 27 50.39 15.38 5.80
C TRP A 27 48.88 15.63 5.89
N ASP A 28 48.48 16.87 6.21
CA ASP A 28 47.09 17.26 6.52
C ASP A 28 46.19 17.32 5.28
N LEU A 29 45.89 16.15 4.70
CA LEU A 29 44.58 15.97 4.06
C LEU A 29 43.52 16.26 5.13
N HIS A 30 42.60 17.20 4.85
CA HIS A 30 41.54 17.62 5.77
C HIS A 30 40.41 16.58 5.95
N THR A 31 40.77 15.30 6.06
CA THR A 31 39.90 14.17 6.37
C THR A 31 40.03 13.77 7.84
N SER A 32 39.71 14.71 8.74
CA SER A 32 39.48 14.41 10.17
C SER A 32 38.66 13.13 10.35
N PRO A 33 39.01 12.24 11.29
CA PRO A 33 38.13 11.13 11.69
C PRO A 33 36.73 11.66 12.01
N ILE A 34 35.68 10.87 11.74
CA ILE A 34 34.30 11.37 11.92
C ILE A 34 34.02 11.83 13.35
N ASP A 35 34.60 11.20 14.37
CA ASP A 35 34.44 11.63 15.77
C ASP A 35 35.05 13.02 16.02
N ASP A 36 36.20 13.34 15.40
CA ASP A 36 36.79 14.68 15.43
C ASP A 36 35.96 15.67 14.61
N LEU A 37 35.44 15.28 13.44
CA LEU A 37 34.58 16.15 12.64
C LEU A 37 33.26 16.45 13.38
N ILE A 38 32.57 15.46 13.94
CA ILE A 38 31.36 15.63 14.76
C ILE A 38 31.66 16.48 15.99
N THR A 39 32.82 16.27 16.64
CA THR A 39 33.21 17.05 17.82
C THR A 39 33.56 18.49 17.45
N ARG A 40 34.27 18.74 16.35
CA ARG A 40 34.67 20.06 15.87
C ARG A 40 33.46 20.84 15.34
N GLU A 41 32.73 20.28 14.38
CA GLU A 41 31.50 20.88 13.82
C GLU A 41 30.45 21.08 14.93
N GLY A 42 30.28 20.10 15.81
CA GLY A 42 29.41 20.20 16.98
C GLY A 42 29.82 21.34 17.91
N ARG A 43 31.13 21.52 18.17
CA ARG A 43 31.67 22.61 18.98
C ARG A 43 31.53 23.98 18.30
N GLU A 44 31.81 24.10 17.01
CA GLU A 44 31.61 25.32 16.24
C GLU A 44 30.13 25.72 16.21
N LEU A 45 29.25 24.80 15.80
CA LEU A 45 27.81 25.03 15.72
C LEU A 45 27.17 25.24 17.09
N SER A 46 27.70 24.66 18.18
CA SER A 46 27.13 24.83 19.52
C SER A 46 27.06 26.29 19.99
N ASN A 47 28.05 27.10 19.59
CA ASN A 47 28.27 28.46 20.07
C ASN A 47 27.64 29.56 19.19
N VAL A 48 27.21 29.24 17.97
CA VAL A 48 26.69 30.21 16.99
C VAL A 48 25.16 30.09 16.89
N PRO A 49 24.37 31.18 17.00
CA PRO A 49 22.92 31.15 16.76
C PRO A 49 22.59 30.51 15.41
N VAL A 50 21.50 29.72 15.35
CA VAL A 50 21.10 29.07 14.09
C VAL A 50 20.48 30.13 13.17
N ALA A 51 21.20 30.49 12.13
CA ALA A 51 20.73 31.43 11.12
C ALA A 51 19.73 30.76 10.15
N ARG A 52 18.81 31.57 9.60
CA ARG A 52 17.70 31.13 8.74
C ARG A 52 18.15 30.36 7.51
N ASP A 53 19.19 30.83 6.83
CA ASP A 53 19.81 30.19 5.68
C ASP A 53 20.22 28.74 6.00
N ARG A 54 20.92 28.54 7.12
CA ARG A 54 21.37 27.22 7.60
C ARG A 54 20.24 26.33 8.10
N ALA A 55 19.16 26.92 8.61
CA ALA A 55 17.98 26.14 8.99
C ALA A 55 17.24 25.60 7.76
N LEU A 56 17.13 26.41 6.70
CA LEU A 56 16.41 26.06 5.47
C LEU A 56 17.18 25.11 4.53
N THR A 57 18.48 24.85 4.76
CA THR A 57 19.15 23.73 4.06
C THR A 57 18.70 22.36 4.55
N VAL A 58 18.26 22.25 5.81
CA VAL A 58 17.83 20.97 6.39
C VAL A 58 16.49 20.54 5.78
N PRO A 59 16.39 19.38 5.08
CA PRO A 59 15.18 19.01 4.34
C PRO A 59 13.92 18.91 5.21
N ALA A 60 14.06 18.42 6.46
CA ALA A 60 12.97 18.34 7.43
C ALA A 60 12.38 19.72 7.76
N VAL A 61 13.23 20.72 8.00
CA VAL A 61 12.82 22.10 8.32
C VAL A 61 12.17 22.76 7.10
N LEU A 62 12.78 22.62 5.92
CA LEU A 62 12.25 23.17 4.67
C LEU A 62 10.88 22.58 4.32
N ARG A 63 10.72 21.26 4.45
CA ARG A 63 9.45 20.55 4.23
C ARG A 63 8.37 21.02 5.22
N GLY A 64 8.67 21.02 6.52
CA GLY A 64 7.75 21.49 7.55
C GLY A 64 7.35 22.97 7.36
N ARG A 65 8.31 23.83 7.02
CA ARG A 65 8.10 25.25 6.69
C ARG A 65 7.14 25.39 5.52
N ASN A 66 7.33 24.61 4.45
CA ASN A 66 6.46 24.66 3.27
C ASN A 66 5.04 24.13 3.56
N MET A 67 4.91 23.13 4.43
CA MET A 67 3.60 22.64 4.88
C MET A 67 2.86 23.66 5.74
N ILE A 68 3.52 24.32 6.70
CA ILE A 68 2.90 25.34 7.56
C ILE A 68 2.60 26.62 6.75
N CYS A 69 3.50 27.04 5.84
CA CYS A 69 3.25 28.19 4.95
C CYS A 69 2.08 27.98 3.97
N SER A 70 1.56 26.76 3.81
CA SER A 70 0.37 26.52 2.98
C SER A 70 -0.88 27.27 3.44
N ILE A 71 -0.93 27.76 4.69
CA ILE A 71 -1.92 28.74 5.19
C ILE A 71 -2.05 29.94 4.24
N ALA A 72 -0.96 30.37 3.61
CA ALA A 72 -0.94 31.52 2.68
C ALA A 72 -1.78 31.32 1.40
N THR A 73 -2.25 30.10 1.12
CA THR A 73 -3.23 29.82 0.05
C THR A 73 -4.66 30.19 0.43
N LEU A 74 -4.95 30.32 1.73
CA LEU A 74 -6.28 30.66 2.26
C LEU A 74 -6.47 32.19 2.26
N PRO A 75 -7.50 32.74 1.58
CA PRO A 75 -7.70 34.18 1.56
C PRO A 75 -8.21 34.69 2.91
N LEU A 76 -7.67 35.85 3.33
CA LEU A 76 -8.17 36.60 4.47
C LEU A 76 -9.35 37.48 4.05
N VAL A 77 -10.41 37.48 4.85
CA VAL A 77 -11.61 38.30 4.65
C VAL A 77 -11.96 39.07 5.92
N THR A 78 -12.41 40.31 5.77
CA THR A 78 -12.97 41.08 6.89
C THR A 78 -14.45 40.73 7.04
N LYS A 79 -14.86 40.19 8.18
CA LYS A 79 -16.26 39.87 8.51
C LYS A 79 -16.82 40.92 9.47
N ALA A 80 -17.96 41.52 9.12
CA ALA A 80 -18.65 42.51 9.95
C ALA A 80 -19.40 41.86 11.13
N SER A 81 -20.07 42.67 11.96
CA SER A 81 -20.77 42.21 13.16
C SER A 81 -21.94 41.25 12.87
N ASP A 82 -22.58 41.41 11.72
CA ASP A 82 -23.61 40.52 11.15
C ASP A 82 -23.02 39.28 10.44
N ARG A 83 -21.69 39.14 10.44
CA ARG A 83 -20.87 38.12 9.75
C ARG A 83 -20.76 38.27 8.22
N THR A 84 -21.27 39.35 7.62
CA THR A 84 -21.11 39.60 6.17
C THR A 84 -19.63 39.83 5.79
N GLU A 85 -19.21 39.31 4.64
CA GLU A 85 -17.87 39.54 4.10
C GLU A 85 -17.78 40.95 3.51
N THR A 86 -17.04 41.84 4.19
CA THR A 86 -16.69 43.18 3.72
C THR A 86 -15.31 43.15 3.08
N ARG A 87 -15.15 43.78 1.91
CA ARG A 87 -13.82 43.94 1.31
C ARG A 87 -13.07 45.12 1.94
N THR A 88 -11.78 44.94 2.15
CA THR A 88 -10.88 45.92 2.78
C THR A 88 -9.58 45.97 1.99
N PRO A 89 -9.12 47.12 1.48
CA PRO A 89 -8.00 47.20 0.55
C PRO A 89 -6.73 46.46 1.01
N LEU A 90 -6.39 46.56 2.30
CA LEU A 90 -5.24 45.88 2.93
C LEU A 90 -5.26 44.34 2.77
N LEU A 91 -6.43 43.73 2.63
CA LEU A 91 -6.58 42.28 2.45
C LEU A 91 -6.85 41.90 0.98
N GLU A 92 -7.30 42.85 0.16
CA GLU A 92 -7.36 42.68 -1.30
C GLU A 92 -5.94 42.67 -1.87
N GLN A 93 -5.08 43.59 -1.44
CA GLN A 93 -3.64 43.58 -1.70
C GLN A 93 -2.89 44.15 -0.49
N ILE A 94 -2.05 43.33 0.14
CA ILE A 94 -1.27 43.71 1.34
C ILE A 94 -0.13 44.64 0.92
N ASP A 95 0.77 44.15 0.07
CA ASP A 95 1.93 44.87 -0.45
C ASP A 95 1.67 45.22 -1.91
N ASP A 96 1.75 46.51 -2.28
CA ASP A 96 1.47 46.98 -3.64
C ASP A 96 2.44 46.39 -4.71
N ALA A 97 3.55 45.78 -4.30
CA ALA A 97 4.57 45.19 -5.18
C ALA A 97 4.73 43.66 -5.03
N VAL A 98 4.13 43.00 -4.03
CA VAL A 98 4.33 41.57 -3.73
C VAL A 98 2.98 40.83 -3.59
N PRO A 99 2.74 39.72 -4.31
CA PRO A 99 1.48 38.97 -4.21
C PRO A 99 1.19 38.47 -2.80
N ASN A 100 -0.07 38.58 -2.35
CA ASN A 100 -0.49 38.26 -0.97
C ASN A 100 -0.03 36.88 -0.48
N ILE A 101 -0.01 35.86 -1.35
CA ILE A 101 0.49 34.51 -1.01
C ILE A 101 1.98 34.51 -0.62
N VAL A 102 2.80 35.34 -1.25
CA VAL A 102 4.24 35.49 -0.92
C VAL A 102 4.40 36.26 0.39
N THR A 103 3.74 37.42 0.51
CA THR A 103 3.75 38.25 1.73
C THR A 103 3.26 37.48 2.95
N MET A 104 2.20 36.68 2.81
CA MET A 104 1.68 35.83 3.86
C MET A 104 2.59 34.64 4.16
N SER A 105 3.20 34.00 3.15
CA SER A 105 4.20 32.95 3.37
C SER A 105 5.41 33.46 4.16
N GLN A 106 5.89 34.66 3.84
CA GLN A 106 6.98 35.33 4.58
C GLN A 106 6.57 35.66 6.02
N THR A 107 5.32 36.07 6.24
CA THR A 107 4.76 36.34 7.57
C THR A 107 4.68 35.07 8.43
N VAL A 108 4.20 33.97 7.85
CA VAL A 108 4.14 32.66 8.53
C VAL A 108 5.54 32.09 8.76
N GLU A 109 6.49 32.30 7.85
CA GLU A 109 7.89 31.93 8.04
C GLU A 109 8.53 32.67 9.21
N ASP A 110 8.38 34.00 9.33
CA ASP A 110 8.90 34.77 10.46
C ASP A 110 8.27 34.32 11.80
N LEU A 111 6.95 34.06 11.83
CA LEU A 111 6.25 33.52 13.00
C LEU A 111 6.72 32.12 13.41
N LEU A 112 7.14 31.29 12.45
CA LEU A 112 7.64 29.93 12.67
C LEU A 112 9.12 29.93 13.11
N LEU A 113 9.97 30.70 12.43
CA LEU A 113 11.42 30.69 12.61
C LEU A 113 11.88 31.58 13.76
N GLU A 114 11.39 32.82 13.80
CA GLU A 114 11.79 33.86 14.76
C GLU A 114 10.79 34.00 15.92
N GLY A 115 9.54 33.59 15.72
CA GLY A 115 8.43 33.77 16.66
C GLY A 115 7.72 35.13 16.56
N VAL A 116 8.21 36.04 15.73
CA VAL A 116 7.68 37.40 15.55
C VAL A 116 7.82 37.81 14.10
N ALA A 117 6.75 38.35 13.50
CA ALA A 117 6.77 38.92 12.14
C ALA A 117 6.38 40.40 12.13
N TRP A 118 6.76 41.14 11.09
CA TRP A 118 6.50 42.58 10.98
C TRP A 118 6.03 42.99 9.58
N TRP A 119 4.97 43.81 9.52
CA TRP A 119 4.64 44.62 8.35
C TRP A 119 4.85 46.10 8.65
N ARG A 120 5.20 46.89 7.63
CA ARG A 120 5.35 48.35 7.71
C ARG A 120 4.32 49.03 6.83
N VAL A 121 3.47 49.87 7.43
CA VAL A 121 2.35 50.53 6.73
C VAL A 121 2.89 51.53 5.71
N ARG A 122 2.61 51.28 4.43
CA ARG A 122 3.04 52.11 3.29
C ARG A 122 2.06 53.26 3.04
N SER A 123 0.77 52.97 3.13
CA SER A 123 -0.29 53.94 2.88
C SER A 123 -1.46 53.74 3.85
N ARG A 124 -2.25 54.80 4.06
CA ARG A 124 -3.45 54.79 4.91
C ARG A 124 -4.65 55.35 4.15
N LEU A 125 -5.83 54.91 4.54
CA LEU A 125 -7.12 55.46 4.11
C LEU A 125 -7.37 56.82 4.77
N ALA A 126 -8.37 57.56 4.26
CA ALA A 126 -8.74 58.88 4.78
C ALA A 126 -9.29 58.85 6.22
N ASP A 127 -9.73 57.69 6.70
CA ASP A 127 -10.14 57.42 8.09
C ASP A 127 -8.99 56.92 8.98
N GLY A 128 -7.75 56.91 8.47
CA GLY A 128 -6.52 56.61 9.22
C GLY A 128 -6.11 55.13 9.29
N PHE A 129 -6.99 54.20 8.90
CA PHE A 129 -6.68 52.77 8.86
C PHE A 129 -5.64 52.44 7.78
N PRO A 130 -4.82 51.39 7.93
CA PRO A 130 -3.87 50.96 6.90
C PRO A 130 -4.58 50.62 5.58
N ARG A 131 -3.97 51.02 4.45
CA ARG A 131 -4.44 50.68 3.10
C ARG A 131 -3.53 49.63 2.45
N SER A 132 -2.21 49.77 2.59
CA SER A 132 -1.21 48.81 2.14
C SER A 132 0.00 48.82 3.07
N ALA A 133 0.73 47.71 3.15
CA ALA A 133 1.88 47.49 4.02
C ALA A 133 2.92 46.55 3.37
N GLU A 134 4.21 46.84 3.54
CA GLU A 134 5.30 45.95 3.08
C GLU A 134 5.69 44.97 4.17
N PHE A 135 6.04 43.73 3.82
CA PHE A 135 6.64 42.80 4.78
C PHE A 135 8.09 43.19 5.10
N VAL A 136 8.48 43.08 6.37
CA VAL A 136 9.84 43.38 6.85
C VAL A 136 10.35 42.23 7.71
N ASN A 137 11.37 41.51 7.22
CA ASN A 137 12.01 40.43 7.98
C ASN A 137 12.40 40.89 9.39
N ALA A 138 12.08 40.10 10.41
CA ALA A 138 12.30 40.45 11.82
C ALA A 138 13.74 40.88 12.15
N HIS A 139 14.76 40.27 11.53
CA HIS A 139 16.16 40.63 11.74
C HIS A 139 16.54 42.06 11.30
N ARG A 140 15.71 42.72 10.49
CA ARG A 140 15.88 44.14 10.09
C ARG A 140 15.25 45.11 11.09
N VAL A 141 14.43 44.63 12.02
CA VAL A 141 13.65 45.42 12.98
C VAL A 141 14.28 45.34 14.37
N SER A 142 14.70 46.49 14.92
CA SER A 142 15.19 46.62 16.28
C SER A 142 14.24 47.45 17.15
N VAL A 143 14.07 47.02 18.40
CA VAL A 143 13.39 47.78 19.48
C VAL A 143 14.37 48.71 20.22
N ASN A 144 15.67 48.55 19.98
CA ASN A 144 16.74 49.40 20.53
C ASN A 144 17.35 50.30 19.44
N PRO A 145 17.77 51.54 19.76
CA PRO A 145 18.49 52.39 18.83
C PRO A 145 19.84 51.76 18.43
N PRO A 146 20.30 51.92 17.17
CA PRO A 146 21.63 51.48 16.77
C PRO A 146 22.72 52.26 17.53
N ALA A 147 23.86 51.62 17.75
CA ALA A 147 24.95 52.16 18.57
C ALA A 147 25.43 53.52 18.04
N GLY A 148 25.48 54.52 18.93
CA GLY A 148 25.88 55.89 18.59
C GLY A 148 24.78 56.77 17.97
N ALA A 149 23.55 56.27 17.81
CA ALA A 149 22.43 57.10 17.34
C ALA A 149 22.15 58.27 18.32
N PRO A 150 22.24 59.54 17.90
CA PRO A 150 21.79 60.64 18.73
C PRO A 150 20.25 60.60 18.83
N PRO A 151 19.63 61.20 19.88
CA PRO A 151 18.18 61.26 20.04
C PRO A 151 17.56 62.19 18.98
N ARG A 152 17.40 61.66 17.76
CA ARG A 152 16.86 62.40 16.61
C ARG A 152 15.36 62.60 16.76
N ARG A 153 14.94 63.86 16.69
CA ARG A 153 13.56 64.22 16.37
C ARG A 153 13.24 63.65 14.99
N LEU A 154 12.05 63.08 14.82
CA LEU A 154 11.53 62.80 13.48
C LEU A 154 11.38 64.13 12.71
N PRO A 155 11.46 64.15 11.36
CA PRO A 155 11.24 65.36 10.56
C PRO A 155 9.92 66.09 10.83
N SER A 156 8.93 65.40 11.43
CA SER A 156 7.66 65.99 11.90
C SER A 156 7.75 66.75 13.23
N GLY A 157 8.94 66.99 13.80
CA GLY A 157 9.18 67.79 15.02
C GLY A 157 8.74 67.16 16.35
N LEU A 158 7.78 66.24 16.32
CA LEU A 158 7.24 65.48 17.45
C LEU A 158 8.34 64.78 18.26
N TYR A 159 8.22 64.88 19.59
CA TYR A 159 8.88 63.96 20.51
C TYR A 159 8.16 62.59 20.47
N PRO A 160 8.88 61.46 20.48
CA PRO A 160 8.27 60.14 20.59
C PRO A 160 7.77 59.87 22.02
N GLY A 161 6.54 60.32 22.30
CA GLY A 161 5.67 59.72 23.33
C GLY A 161 4.94 58.47 22.80
N GLU A 162 4.95 58.29 21.48
CA GLU A 162 4.64 57.02 20.80
C GLU A 162 5.92 56.16 20.73
N SER A 163 5.79 54.83 20.71
CA SER A 163 6.93 53.93 20.52
C SER A 163 7.62 54.17 19.17
N VAL A 164 8.96 54.08 19.17
CA VAL A 164 9.79 54.11 17.96
C VAL A 164 10.47 52.76 17.81
N LEU A 165 10.59 52.32 16.56
CA LEU A 165 11.31 51.12 16.15
C LEU A 165 12.33 51.51 15.09
N TRP A 166 13.38 50.73 14.93
CA TRP A 166 14.43 51.00 13.94
C TRP A 166 14.39 49.91 12.87
N VAL A 167 14.25 50.30 11.60
CA VAL A 167 14.28 49.40 10.45
C VAL A 167 15.52 49.75 9.63
N ASP A 168 16.44 48.79 9.49
CA ASP A 168 17.77 49.00 8.90
C ASP A 168 18.57 50.16 9.55
N GLY A 169 18.25 50.48 10.82
CA GLY A 169 18.82 51.59 11.58
C GLY A 169 18.08 52.93 11.46
N GLU A 170 17.14 53.09 10.52
CA GLU A 170 16.33 54.29 10.38
C GLU A 170 15.06 54.26 11.28
N PRO A 171 14.70 55.36 11.96
CA PRO A 171 13.60 55.36 12.92
C PRO A 171 12.21 55.43 12.25
N VAL A 172 11.39 54.43 12.52
CA VAL A 172 9.99 54.30 12.11
C VAL A 172 9.07 54.45 13.33
N ARG A 173 7.91 55.09 13.18
CA ARG A 173 6.92 55.16 14.26
C ARG A 173 6.28 53.79 14.48
N GLY A 174 6.16 53.35 15.73
CA GLY A 174 5.53 52.08 16.09
C GLY A 174 4.09 51.94 15.58
N ARG A 175 3.34 53.04 15.52
CA ARG A 175 1.97 53.06 14.93
C ARG A 175 1.93 52.64 13.45
N ASP A 176 3.04 52.84 12.73
CA ASP A 176 3.19 52.58 11.31
C ASP A 176 3.90 51.22 11.07
N MET A 177 4.02 50.39 12.13
CA MET A 177 4.53 49.01 12.13
C MET A 177 3.48 48.06 12.75
N ILE A 178 3.09 47.01 12.04
CA ILE A 178 2.22 45.94 12.54
C ILE A 178 3.12 44.78 12.96
N ARG A 179 3.28 44.60 14.27
CA ARG A 179 3.90 43.40 14.88
C ARG A 179 2.89 42.26 14.91
N PHE A 180 3.32 41.06 14.57
CA PHE A 180 2.63 39.80 14.84
C PHE A 180 3.48 38.96 15.78
N ASP A 181 2.86 38.34 16.78
CA ASP A 181 3.52 37.52 17.79
C ASP A 181 2.99 36.09 17.73
N SER A 182 3.88 35.12 17.58
CA SER A 182 3.52 33.71 17.62
C SER A 182 3.27 33.27 19.06
N PRO A 183 2.22 32.46 19.34
CA PRO A 183 2.08 31.79 20.62
C PRO A 183 3.16 30.72 20.86
N ASN A 184 3.82 30.26 19.77
CA ASN A 184 4.85 29.23 19.80
C ASN A 184 6.26 29.88 19.68
N PRO A 185 7.28 29.37 20.40
CA PRO A 185 8.63 29.92 20.32
C PRO A 185 9.28 29.64 18.94
N GLY A 186 9.98 30.63 18.39
CA GLY A 186 10.64 30.51 17.08
C GLY A 186 11.67 29.37 17.02
N ILE A 187 11.54 28.49 16.01
CA ILE A 187 12.30 27.23 15.97
C ILE A 187 13.82 27.42 15.80
N LEU A 188 14.29 28.58 15.33
CA LEU A 188 15.73 28.90 15.31
C LEU A 188 16.34 28.96 16.71
N THR A 189 15.51 29.17 17.74
CA THR A 189 15.92 29.09 19.15
C THR A 189 15.52 27.76 19.80
N ALA A 190 14.26 27.32 19.60
CA ALA A 190 13.73 26.12 20.26
C ALA A 190 14.30 24.80 19.68
N ALA A 191 14.32 24.66 18.35
CA ALA A 191 14.85 23.48 17.65
C ALA A 191 16.36 23.55 17.40
N ALA A 192 17.07 24.57 17.91
CA ALA A 192 18.46 24.85 17.58
C ALA A 192 19.40 23.63 17.71
N ARG A 193 19.20 22.79 18.73
CA ARG A 193 19.99 21.55 18.95
C ARG A 193 19.68 20.44 17.93
N ALA A 194 18.44 20.32 17.48
CA ALA A 194 18.03 19.34 16.47
C ALA A 194 18.50 19.75 15.07
N ILE A 195 18.32 21.03 14.70
CA ILE A 195 18.77 21.60 13.42
C ILE A 195 20.30 21.45 13.29
N ARG A 196 21.08 21.79 14.32
CA ARG A 196 22.54 21.62 14.33
C ARG A 196 22.95 20.15 14.16
N ARG A 197 22.27 19.21 14.84
CA ARG A 197 22.53 17.76 14.68
C ARG A 197 22.24 17.28 13.27
N ALA A 198 21.11 17.69 12.67
CA ALA A 198 20.77 17.34 11.29
C ALA A 198 21.86 17.79 10.30
N ILE A 199 22.35 19.04 10.42
CA ILE A 199 23.45 19.56 9.58
C ILE A 199 24.74 18.73 9.75
N VAL A 200 25.09 18.33 10.97
CA VAL A 200 26.28 17.50 11.23
C VAL A 200 26.12 16.10 10.63
N PHE A 201 24.97 15.47 10.78
CA PHE A 201 24.71 14.13 10.22
C PHE A 201 24.63 14.15 8.69
N GLU A 202 24.12 15.22 8.08
CA GLU A 202 24.11 15.41 6.62
C GLU A 202 25.55 15.55 6.09
N ARG A 203 26.38 16.39 6.74
CA ARG A 203 27.81 16.54 6.41
C ARG A 203 28.59 15.24 6.57
N ALA A 204 28.32 14.47 7.63
CA ALA A 204 28.91 13.15 7.85
C ALA A 204 28.56 12.15 6.73
N SER A 205 27.29 12.05 6.34
CA SER A 205 26.90 11.20 5.21
C SER A 205 27.50 11.66 3.88
N ALA A 206 27.55 12.97 3.62
CA ALA A 206 28.17 13.53 2.43
C ALA A 206 29.70 13.28 2.38
N MET A 207 30.36 13.21 3.53
CA MET A 207 31.77 12.82 3.64
C MET A 207 31.97 11.34 3.29
N TYR A 208 31.22 10.43 3.93
CA TYR A 208 31.30 8.99 3.65
C TYR A 208 30.94 8.64 2.20
N ALA A 209 29.99 9.35 1.59
CA ALA A 209 29.64 9.18 0.18
C ALA A 209 30.73 9.66 -0.80
N ARG A 210 31.66 10.53 -0.37
CA ARG A 210 32.79 11.03 -1.18
C ARG A 210 34.07 10.24 -0.97
N ASN A 211 34.37 9.84 0.26
CA ASN A 211 35.47 8.95 0.58
C ASN A 211 35.06 8.04 1.76
N PRO A 212 34.68 6.77 1.51
CA PRO A 212 34.25 5.86 2.57
C PRO A 212 35.40 5.39 3.48
N ARG A 213 36.67 5.70 3.14
CA ARG A 213 37.85 5.44 3.97
C ARG A 213 38.68 6.73 4.13
N PRO A 214 38.34 7.58 5.11
CA PRO A 214 38.98 8.90 5.29
C PRO A 214 40.34 8.87 5.98
N VAL A 215 40.72 7.75 6.62
CA VAL A 215 41.96 7.60 7.38
C VAL A 215 42.70 6.33 6.95
N GLU A 216 43.89 6.52 6.41
CA GLU A 216 44.80 5.50 5.88
C GLU A 216 46.23 6.01 6.14
N TYR A 217 47.23 5.12 6.25
CA TYR A 217 48.60 5.55 6.53
C TYR A 217 49.65 4.68 5.84
N PHE A 218 50.80 5.29 5.55
CA PHE A 218 51.97 4.60 5.01
C PHE A 218 52.98 4.33 6.12
N THR A 219 53.68 3.21 6.02
CA THR A 219 54.89 2.91 6.80
C THR A 219 56.01 2.53 5.84
N PRO A 220 57.29 2.80 6.16
CA PRO A 220 58.41 2.21 5.42
C PRO A 220 58.29 0.69 5.34
N LEU A 221 58.80 0.10 4.26
CA LEU A 221 58.98 -1.35 4.15
C LEU A 221 60.16 -1.80 5.03
N GLU A 222 60.07 -3.00 5.61
CA GLU A 222 61.12 -3.55 6.48
C GLU A 222 62.46 -3.69 5.72
N GLY A 223 63.47 -2.93 6.13
CA GLY A 223 64.78 -2.89 5.48
C GLY A 223 64.93 -1.86 4.34
N ALA A 224 63.93 -1.00 4.10
CA ALA A 224 64.10 0.16 3.23
C ALA A 224 64.73 1.34 4.00
N ASP A 225 65.74 2.00 3.41
CA ASP A 225 66.20 3.31 3.89
C ASP A 225 65.09 4.37 3.71
N PRO A 226 64.96 5.35 4.63
CA PRO A 226 63.98 6.41 4.48
C PRO A 226 64.32 7.28 3.26
N THR A 227 63.36 7.38 2.34
CA THR A 227 63.36 8.36 1.26
C THR A 227 63.47 9.78 1.82
N THR A 228 64.06 10.72 1.08
CA THR A 228 64.14 12.12 1.51
C THR A 228 62.75 12.74 1.68
N ASP A 229 62.56 13.54 2.74
CA ASP A 229 61.30 14.18 3.11
C ASP A 229 60.55 14.83 1.92
N GLU A 230 61.28 15.51 1.03
CA GLU A 230 60.74 16.16 -0.19
C GLU A 230 60.06 15.15 -1.16
N GLU A 231 60.63 13.95 -1.32
CA GLU A 231 60.07 12.89 -2.17
C GLU A 231 58.87 12.21 -1.50
N ILE A 232 58.86 12.14 -0.16
CA ILE A 232 57.70 11.67 0.62
C ILE A 232 56.52 12.64 0.48
N GLU A 233 56.76 13.96 0.54
CA GLU A 233 55.72 14.96 0.31
C GLU A 233 55.16 14.91 -1.14
N GLU A 234 56.01 14.67 -2.15
CA GLU A 234 55.56 14.50 -3.54
C GLU A 234 54.67 13.25 -3.70
N ILE A 235 55.08 12.10 -3.14
CA ILE A 235 54.29 10.85 -3.16
C ILE A 235 52.93 11.03 -2.46
N LEU A 236 52.90 11.65 -1.28
CA LEU A 236 51.66 11.90 -0.54
C LEU A 236 50.74 12.90 -1.26
N THR A 237 51.32 13.91 -1.93
CA THR A 237 50.58 14.86 -2.77
C THR A 237 49.93 14.16 -3.96
N ALA A 238 50.69 13.36 -4.71
CA ALA A 238 50.20 12.60 -5.85
C ALA A 238 49.11 11.58 -5.45
N TRP A 239 49.27 10.88 -4.33
CA TRP A 239 48.25 10.00 -3.75
C TRP A 239 46.96 10.76 -3.41
N GLY A 240 47.10 11.92 -2.76
CA GLY A 240 45.99 12.80 -2.42
C GLY A 240 45.27 13.39 -3.64
N GLU A 241 45.95 13.56 -4.77
CA GLU A 241 45.35 13.96 -6.04
C GLU A 241 44.64 12.80 -6.75
N ALA A 242 45.27 11.63 -6.84
CA ALA A 242 44.66 10.45 -7.45
C ALA A 242 43.33 10.07 -6.79
N ARG A 243 43.26 10.07 -5.45
CA ARG A 243 41.99 9.84 -4.73
C ARG A 243 40.95 10.93 -4.93
N ARG A 244 41.36 12.20 -5.12
CA ARG A 244 40.44 13.30 -5.49
C ARG A 244 39.91 13.18 -6.91
N ALA A 245 40.68 12.61 -7.83
CA ALA A 245 40.30 12.32 -9.21
C ALA A 245 39.51 11.00 -9.36
N GLY A 246 39.45 10.17 -8.32
CA GLY A 246 38.86 8.82 -8.38
C GLY A 246 39.70 7.82 -9.19
N SER A 247 40.99 8.09 -9.40
CA SER A 247 41.89 7.25 -10.20
C SER A 247 42.67 6.25 -9.35
N THR A 248 43.12 5.17 -10.00
CA THR A 248 43.99 4.15 -9.38
C THR A 248 45.34 4.75 -9.01
N ALA A 249 45.61 4.86 -7.71
CA ALA A 249 46.88 5.37 -7.20
C ALA A 249 47.92 4.25 -7.07
N TYR A 250 49.18 4.55 -7.38
CA TYR A 250 50.32 3.63 -7.26
C TYR A 250 50.99 3.78 -5.88
N VAL A 251 51.37 2.65 -5.27
CA VAL A 251 52.15 2.63 -4.01
C VAL A 251 53.61 2.27 -4.34
N PRO A 252 54.58 3.16 -4.07
CA PRO A 252 56.00 2.88 -4.29
C PRO A 252 56.52 1.72 -3.43
N ALA A 253 57.47 0.94 -3.95
CA ALA A 253 58.00 -0.26 -3.29
C ALA A 253 58.72 -0.01 -1.94
N SER A 254 59.09 1.24 -1.64
CA SER A 254 59.63 1.67 -0.35
C SER A 254 58.57 1.82 0.75
N LEU A 255 57.29 1.90 0.39
CA LEU A 255 56.18 2.17 1.30
C LEU A 255 55.18 1.01 1.33
N LYS A 256 54.82 0.60 2.54
CA LYS A 256 53.67 -0.25 2.81
C LYS A 256 52.45 0.62 3.11
N TYR A 257 51.39 0.45 2.33
CA TYR A 257 50.07 1.01 2.58
C TYR A 257 49.35 0.21 3.68
N ASN A 258 48.80 0.88 4.69
CA ASN A 258 48.04 0.28 5.77
C ASN A 258 46.65 0.93 5.86
N THR A 259 45.61 0.12 5.78
CA THR A 259 44.22 0.54 6.02
C THR A 259 43.95 0.66 7.52
N VAL A 260 43.22 1.71 7.93
CA VAL A 260 42.60 1.75 9.26
C VAL A 260 41.19 1.18 9.14
N ASP A 261 40.86 0.19 9.98
CA ASP A 261 39.48 -0.28 10.10
C ASP A 261 38.65 0.81 10.78
N MET A 262 37.74 1.39 9.99
CA MET A 262 36.85 2.48 10.37
C MET A 262 35.40 1.96 10.33
N PRO A 263 34.57 2.25 11.35
CA PRO A 263 33.18 1.82 11.36
C PRO A 263 32.43 2.27 10.09
N SER A 264 31.66 1.37 9.49
CA SER A 264 30.84 1.72 8.33
C SER A 264 29.70 2.68 8.69
N PRO A 265 29.12 3.40 7.71
CA PRO A 265 27.92 4.23 7.93
C PRO A 265 26.73 3.48 8.55
N ALA A 266 26.68 2.15 8.39
CA ALA A 266 25.68 1.28 9.01
C ALA A 266 25.97 1.01 10.50
N GLU A 267 27.22 0.73 10.85
CA GLU A 267 27.66 0.55 12.25
C GLU A 267 27.51 1.84 13.06
N LEU A 268 27.76 2.99 12.45
CA LEU A 268 27.53 4.32 13.04
C LEU A 268 26.04 4.71 13.10
N GLN A 269 25.14 3.91 12.53
CA GLN A 269 23.69 4.14 12.54
C GLN A 269 23.27 5.54 12.03
N LEU A 270 24.04 6.15 11.12
CA LEU A 270 23.84 7.55 10.69
C LEU A 270 22.43 7.79 10.12
N VAL A 271 21.86 6.78 9.44
CA VAL A 271 20.48 6.80 8.93
C VAL A 271 19.46 6.93 10.06
N GLU A 272 19.65 6.23 11.19
CA GLU A 272 18.75 6.30 12.34
C GLU A 272 18.91 7.61 13.11
N MET A 273 20.13 8.13 13.21
CA MET A 273 20.39 9.45 13.78
C MET A 273 19.73 10.58 12.96
N GLN A 274 19.70 10.46 11.62
CA GLN A 274 18.99 11.39 10.73
C GLN A 274 17.46 11.28 10.86
N LYS A 275 16.90 10.08 10.98
CA LYS A 275 15.47 9.89 11.29
C LYS A 275 15.14 10.54 12.63
N GLN A 276 15.90 10.26 13.69
CA GLN A 276 15.66 10.81 15.03
C GLN A 276 15.72 12.34 15.03
N ALA A 277 16.70 12.96 14.34
CA ALA A 277 16.76 14.41 14.19
C ALA A 277 15.54 14.97 13.42
N THR A 278 15.02 14.24 12.43
CA THR A 278 13.80 14.60 11.69
C THR A 278 12.55 14.50 12.55
N VAL A 279 12.42 13.46 13.39
CA VAL A 279 11.33 13.29 14.36
C VAL A 279 11.37 14.40 15.42
N GLU A 280 12.55 14.76 15.93
CA GLU A 280 12.70 15.92 16.84
C GLU A 280 12.24 17.24 16.19
N ILE A 281 12.61 17.47 14.92
CA ILE A 281 12.19 18.65 14.17
C ILE A 281 10.67 18.66 13.95
N ALA A 282 10.07 17.53 13.58
CA ALA A 282 8.61 17.39 13.44
C ALA A 282 7.89 17.79 14.73
N ASN A 283 8.28 17.19 15.85
CA ASN A 283 7.71 17.45 17.18
C ASN A 283 7.80 18.93 17.60
N VAL A 284 8.95 19.60 17.38
CA VAL A 284 9.09 21.04 17.73
C VAL A 284 8.30 21.95 16.78
N MET A 285 8.02 21.50 15.55
CA MET A 285 7.15 22.21 14.60
C MET A 285 5.66 21.90 14.78
N GLY A 286 5.29 21.00 15.72
CA GLY A 286 3.92 20.52 15.91
C GLY A 286 3.43 19.60 14.79
N LEU A 287 4.33 19.05 13.98
CA LEU A 287 4.00 18.16 12.85
C LEU A 287 4.18 16.69 13.25
N ASP A 288 3.37 15.82 12.63
CA ASP A 288 3.59 14.38 12.65
C ASP A 288 4.89 14.02 11.92
N SER A 289 5.63 13.02 12.41
CA SER A 289 6.79 12.47 11.71
C SER A 289 6.42 11.85 10.34
N GLU A 290 5.22 11.29 10.20
CA GLU A 290 4.67 10.82 8.91
C GLU A 290 4.52 11.98 7.91
N ASP A 291 4.13 13.18 8.37
CA ASP A 291 4.04 14.37 7.52
C ASP A 291 5.42 14.77 6.96
N LEU A 292 6.51 14.45 7.67
CA LEU A 292 7.91 14.58 7.20
C LEU A 292 8.48 13.30 6.56
N GLN A 293 7.65 12.31 6.21
CA GLN A 293 8.03 11.03 5.59
C GLN A 293 8.86 10.07 6.47
N VAL A 294 8.79 10.21 7.79
CA VAL A 294 9.36 9.25 8.75
C VAL A 294 8.23 8.48 9.43
N SER A 295 7.89 7.31 8.89
CA SER A 295 6.83 6.45 9.45
C SER A 295 7.22 5.91 10.83
N THR A 296 6.60 6.44 11.87
CA THR A 296 6.71 5.97 13.26
C THR A 296 5.63 4.97 13.66
N THR A 297 4.59 4.81 12.83
CA THR A 297 3.37 4.05 13.13
C THR A 297 2.88 3.27 11.92
N SER A 298 2.19 2.15 12.17
CA SER A 298 1.53 1.31 11.15
C SER A 298 0.05 1.69 10.95
N ARG A 299 -0.31 2.97 11.14
CA ARG A 299 -1.70 3.44 11.16
C ARG A 299 -2.28 3.70 9.76
N THR A 300 -2.69 2.63 9.11
CA THR A 300 -3.51 2.70 7.89
C THR A 300 -4.93 3.22 8.22
N TYR A 301 -5.56 3.92 7.25
CA TYR A 301 -6.96 4.38 7.28
C TYR A 301 -7.33 5.49 8.30
N GLN A 302 -6.91 6.73 7.99
CA GLN A 302 -7.64 7.94 8.40
C GLN A 302 -8.24 8.64 7.17
N SER A 303 -9.36 9.36 7.33
CA SER A 303 -9.95 10.12 6.24
C SER A 303 -9.11 11.37 5.91
N ALA A 304 -8.99 11.70 4.62
CA ALA A 304 -8.25 12.87 4.16
C ALA A 304 -8.93 14.21 4.54
N VAL A 305 -10.19 14.18 5.00
CA VAL A 305 -10.89 15.36 5.53
C VAL A 305 -10.55 15.56 7.01
N ASP A 306 -10.45 14.49 7.78
CA ASP A 306 -10.16 14.57 9.21
C ASP A 306 -8.69 14.90 9.45
N ARG A 307 -7.74 14.28 8.73
CA ARG A 307 -6.32 14.69 8.77
C ARG A 307 -6.08 16.15 8.33
N ARG A 308 -7.01 16.79 7.61
CA ARG A 308 -7.00 18.25 7.33
C ARG A 308 -7.57 19.08 8.48
N ARG A 309 -8.62 18.61 9.14
CA ARG A 309 -9.22 19.24 10.33
C ARG A 309 -8.24 19.25 11.49
N ASP A 310 -7.66 18.09 11.77
CA ASP A 310 -6.70 17.89 12.86
C ASP A 310 -5.46 18.77 12.64
N ARG A 311 -4.88 18.75 11.42
CA ARG A 311 -3.78 19.66 11.06
C ARG A 311 -4.15 21.14 11.24
N ILE A 312 -5.37 21.55 10.92
CA ILE A 312 -5.83 22.93 11.21
C ILE A 312 -5.88 23.19 12.71
N ASN A 313 -6.53 22.32 13.49
CA ASN A 313 -6.75 22.52 14.91
C ASN A 313 -5.43 22.54 15.71
N ASP A 314 -4.55 21.58 15.43
CA ASP A 314 -3.38 21.29 16.25
C ASP A 314 -2.14 22.08 15.80
N VAL A 315 -1.99 22.35 14.50
CA VAL A 315 -0.76 22.91 13.92
C VAL A 315 -0.94 24.32 13.36
N LEU A 316 -2.00 24.56 12.58
CA LEU A 316 -2.15 25.82 11.83
C LEU A 316 -2.89 26.91 12.63
N SER A 317 -3.86 26.51 13.46
CA SER A 317 -4.69 27.38 14.30
C SER A 317 -3.88 28.39 15.16
N PRO A 318 -2.75 28.03 15.80
CA PRO A 318 -1.94 28.99 16.56
C PRO A 318 -1.39 30.13 15.69
N PHE A 319 -0.88 29.82 14.49
CA PHE A 319 -0.38 30.82 13.54
C PHE A 319 -1.53 31.62 12.90
N MET A 320 -2.63 30.95 12.57
CA MET A 320 -3.81 31.60 11.99
C MET A 320 -4.41 32.61 12.97
N SER A 321 -4.57 32.26 14.24
CA SER A 321 -5.09 33.13 15.29
C SER A 321 -4.17 34.32 15.55
N ALA A 322 -2.85 34.10 15.61
CA ALA A 322 -1.87 35.19 15.74
C ALA A 322 -2.00 36.25 14.63
N ILE A 323 -2.32 35.82 13.41
CA ILE A 323 -2.55 36.70 12.25
C ILE A 323 -3.93 37.36 12.34
N THR A 324 -5.01 36.59 12.53
CA THR A 324 -6.39 37.12 12.50
C THR A 324 -6.67 38.05 13.66
N ASP A 325 -6.23 37.72 14.86
CA ASP A 325 -6.53 38.50 16.07
C ASP A 325 -5.75 39.81 16.04
N ARG A 326 -4.47 39.78 15.61
CA ARG A 326 -3.67 40.99 15.42
C ARG A 326 -4.28 41.93 14.39
N LEU A 327 -4.72 41.41 13.25
CA LEU A 327 -5.37 42.22 12.20
C LEU A 327 -6.76 42.71 12.63
N SER A 328 -7.44 41.99 13.53
CA SER A 328 -8.75 42.38 14.09
C SER A 328 -8.68 43.48 15.16
N MET A 329 -7.48 43.88 15.60
CA MET A 329 -7.32 44.97 16.56
C MET A 329 -7.75 46.32 15.96
N ASN A 330 -8.28 47.20 16.82
CA ASN A 330 -8.91 48.47 16.44
C ASN A 330 -7.95 49.53 15.83
N ASP A 331 -6.64 49.23 15.73
CA ASP A 331 -5.63 50.05 15.05
C ASP A 331 -5.41 49.65 13.57
N VAL A 332 -5.83 48.42 13.20
CA VAL A 332 -5.71 47.86 11.84
C VAL A 332 -7.08 47.69 11.18
N THR A 333 -8.07 47.17 11.92
CA THR A 333 -9.44 46.93 11.45
C THR A 333 -10.46 47.79 12.20
N ARG A 334 -11.56 48.18 11.55
CA ARG A 334 -12.57 49.04 12.17
C ARG A 334 -13.35 48.31 13.26
N ARG A 335 -13.67 49.02 14.36
CA ARG A 335 -14.44 48.48 15.47
C ARG A 335 -15.76 47.84 15.01
N GLY A 336 -15.99 46.59 15.38
CA GLY A 336 -17.17 45.80 14.99
C GLY A 336 -16.97 44.95 13.73
N GLN A 337 -15.84 45.11 13.03
CA GLN A 337 -15.34 44.17 12.04
C GLN A 337 -14.23 43.31 12.67
N ARG A 338 -13.99 42.11 12.11
CA ARG A 338 -12.84 41.25 12.44
C ARG A 338 -12.29 40.60 11.18
N VAL A 339 -11.01 40.27 11.17
CA VAL A 339 -10.37 39.53 10.08
C VAL A 339 -10.44 38.03 10.37
N ALA A 340 -10.67 37.21 9.34
CA ALA A 340 -10.71 35.76 9.44
C ALA A 340 -10.20 35.10 8.14
N PHE A 341 -9.61 33.91 8.23
CA PHE A 341 -9.37 33.08 7.06
C PHE A 341 -10.68 32.49 6.52
N LYS A 342 -10.80 32.41 5.19
CA LYS A 342 -11.92 31.73 4.52
C LYS A 342 -11.60 30.23 4.39
N LEU A 343 -12.06 29.45 5.38
CA LEU A 343 -11.85 28.01 5.43
C LEU A 343 -12.87 27.19 4.64
N ASP A 344 -13.97 27.81 4.22
CA ASP A 344 -15.14 27.13 3.65
C ASP A 344 -14.79 26.30 2.41
N ASP A 345 -13.87 26.79 1.57
CA ASP A 345 -13.42 26.08 0.36
C ASP A 345 -12.44 24.94 0.67
N TYR A 346 -11.58 25.10 1.68
CA TYR A 346 -10.56 24.11 2.11
C TYR A 346 -11.18 22.93 2.88
N MET A 347 -12.23 23.23 3.66
CA MET A 347 -12.93 22.29 4.54
C MET A 347 -14.09 21.55 3.85
N ARG A 348 -14.28 21.72 2.54
CA ARG A 348 -15.24 20.92 1.77
C ARG A 348 -14.88 19.43 1.88
N ALA A 349 -15.89 18.61 2.15
CA ALA A 349 -15.84 17.19 1.87
C ALA A 349 -15.63 16.94 0.36
N ASP A 350 -15.28 15.71 -0.01
CA ASP A 350 -15.25 15.30 -1.42
C ASP A 350 -16.57 15.68 -2.13
N PRO A 351 -16.53 16.14 -3.39
CA PRO A 351 -17.72 16.50 -4.15
C PRO A 351 -18.80 15.41 -4.14
N THR A 352 -18.42 14.13 -4.24
CA THR A 352 -19.33 12.99 -4.33
C THR A 352 -20.18 12.84 -3.05
N THR A 353 -19.52 12.76 -1.90
CA THR A 353 -20.12 12.67 -0.56
C THR A 353 -21.02 13.88 -0.30
N ARG A 354 -20.58 15.07 -0.70
CA ARG A 354 -21.29 16.33 -0.50
C ARG A 354 -22.54 16.45 -1.39
N TRP A 355 -22.45 16.10 -2.66
CA TRP A 355 -23.61 16.05 -3.57
C TRP A 355 -24.61 14.96 -3.17
N GLY A 356 -24.16 13.80 -2.69
CA GLY A 356 -25.02 12.79 -2.07
C GLY A 356 -25.77 13.32 -0.85
N THR A 357 -25.09 14.08 0.02
CA THR A 357 -25.72 14.75 1.17
C THR A 357 -26.81 15.74 0.74
N TYR A 358 -26.54 16.56 -0.29
CA TYR A 358 -27.56 17.47 -0.85
C TYR A 358 -28.72 16.71 -1.52
N GLN A 359 -28.46 15.59 -2.19
CA GLN A 359 -29.50 14.73 -2.77
C GLN A 359 -30.43 14.19 -1.69
N THR A 360 -29.90 13.68 -0.57
CA THR A 360 -30.71 13.25 0.58
C THR A 360 -31.50 14.40 1.19
N GLY A 361 -30.89 15.59 1.33
CA GLY A 361 -31.55 16.80 1.82
C GLY A 361 -32.71 17.27 0.93
N LEU A 362 -32.53 17.22 -0.39
CA LEU A 362 -33.55 17.54 -1.40
C LEU A 362 -34.67 16.51 -1.45
N GLN A 363 -34.35 15.21 -1.36
CA GLN A 363 -35.33 14.12 -1.30
C GLN A 363 -36.21 14.20 -0.05
N ASN A 364 -35.62 14.54 1.09
CA ASN A 364 -36.34 14.69 2.37
C ASN A 364 -37.03 16.05 2.53
N GLY A 365 -36.85 16.99 1.58
CA GLY A 365 -37.42 18.34 1.65
C GLY A 365 -36.82 19.23 2.76
N VAL A 366 -35.61 18.89 3.24
CA VAL A 366 -34.89 19.60 4.31
C VAL A 366 -34.14 20.81 3.78
N VAL A 367 -33.73 20.78 2.52
CA VAL A 367 -33.17 21.91 1.77
C VAL A 367 -33.79 22.00 0.38
N SER A 368 -33.94 23.21 -0.14
CA SER A 368 -34.39 23.49 -1.51
C SER A 368 -33.21 23.60 -2.50
N VAL A 369 -33.52 23.57 -3.80
CA VAL A 369 -32.51 23.75 -4.86
C VAL A 369 -31.85 25.13 -4.76
N ALA A 370 -32.58 26.18 -4.38
CA ALA A 370 -32.03 27.53 -4.20
C ALA A 370 -31.03 27.57 -3.02
N GLU A 371 -31.39 26.96 -1.89
CA GLU A 371 -30.48 26.88 -0.72
C GLU A 371 -29.21 26.08 -1.03
N VAL A 372 -29.32 24.98 -1.79
CA VAL A 372 -28.14 24.23 -2.27
C VAL A 372 -27.29 25.09 -3.21
N ARG A 373 -27.88 25.86 -4.14
CA ARG A 373 -27.11 26.80 -4.99
C ARG A 373 -26.38 27.86 -4.16
N ALA A 374 -27.03 28.43 -3.15
CA ALA A 374 -26.43 29.39 -2.24
C ALA A 374 -25.27 28.78 -1.42
N MET A 375 -25.39 27.53 -0.97
CA MET A 375 -24.31 26.79 -0.31
C MET A 375 -23.12 26.50 -1.25
N GLU A 376 -23.38 26.28 -2.54
CA GLU A 376 -22.33 26.17 -3.56
C GLU A 376 -21.71 27.50 -4.00
N GLY A 377 -22.27 28.65 -3.60
CA GLY A 377 -21.90 29.95 -4.15
C GLY A 377 -22.29 30.13 -5.63
N LEU A 378 -23.19 29.29 -6.14
CA LEU A 378 -23.73 29.39 -7.49
C LEU A 378 -24.77 30.51 -7.58
N PRO A 379 -24.91 31.18 -8.75
CA PRO A 379 -25.95 32.17 -8.94
C PRO A 379 -27.35 31.53 -8.82
N ASP A 380 -28.25 32.28 -8.19
CA ASP A 380 -29.67 31.97 -8.15
C ASP A 380 -30.25 31.91 -9.56
N ILE A 381 -31.14 30.95 -9.77
CA ILE A 381 -31.96 30.82 -10.98
C ILE A 381 -33.41 30.78 -10.50
N PRO A 382 -34.36 31.49 -11.14
CA PRO A 382 -35.77 31.38 -10.81
C PRO A 382 -36.26 29.93 -10.96
N VAL A 383 -36.53 29.27 -9.83
CA VAL A 383 -37.14 27.94 -9.80
C VAL A 383 -38.65 28.13 -9.71
N GLU A 384 -39.40 27.64 -10.70
CA GLU A 384 -40.87 27.68 -10.62
C GLU A 384 -41.36 26.83 -9.42
N PRO A 385 -42.34 27.33 -8.64
CA PRO A 385 -42.79 26.64 -7.44
C PRO A 385 -43.53 25.35 -7.81
N ARG A 386 -42.99 24.22 -7.36
CA ARG A 386 -43.58 22.89 -7.55
C ARG A 386 -45.01 22.88 -6.96
N PRO A 387 -46.05 22.46 -7.70
CA PRO A 387 -47.43 22.60 -7.25
C PRO A 387 -47.69 21.78 -5.98
N VAL A 388 -48.21 22.45 -4.94
CA VAL A 388 -48.50 21.85 -3.64
C VAL A 388 -49.68 20.89 -3.76
N ALA A 389 -49.48 19.62 -3.43
CA ALA A 389 -50.52 18.60 -3.48
C ALA A 389 -51.69 18.94 -2.53
N PRO A 390 -52.96 18.78 -2.95
CA PRO A 390 -54.11 19.25 -2.19
C PRO A 390 -54.32 18.45 -0.90
N VAL A 391 -54.52 19.16 0.21
CA VAL A 391 -54.79 18.58 1.54
C VAL A 391 -56.09 17.75 1.51
N ARG A 392 -55.97 16.44 1.69
CA ARG A 392 -57.15 15.55 1.79
C ARG A 392 -57.94 15.85 3.07
N ARG A 393 -59.24 16.13 2.91
CA ARG A 393 -60.17 16.26 4.05
C ARG A 393 -60.42 14.88 4.70
N PRO A 394 -60.60 14.80 6.03
CA PRO A 394 -60.81 13.52 6.72
C PRO A 394 -62.20 12.93 6.39
N GLY A 395 -62.21 11.70 5.88
CA GLY A 395 -63.42 10.98 5.46
C GLY A 395 -63.70 9.73 6.31
N VAL A 396 -64.84 9.76 6.99
CA VAL A 396 -65.64 8.68 7.62
C VAL A 396 -65.17 7.22 7.40
N ARG A 397 -65.01 6.46 8.50
CA ARG A 397 -64.88 4.99 8.50
C ARG A 397 -66.20 4.31 8.07
N ARG A 398 -66.13 3.25 7.24
CA ARG A 398 -67.15 2.20 7.18
C ARG A 398 -66.50 0.82 6.95
N GLN A 399 -67.25 -0.24 7.20
CA GLN A 399 -66.79 -1.62 7.38
C GLN A 399 -67.27 -2.59 6.29
N VAL A 400 -66.40 -3.56 5.98
CA VAL A 400 -66.68 -5.01 5.80
C VAL A 400 -67.35 -5.52 4.49
N GLU A 401 -66.95 -6.77 4.19
CA GLU A 401 -67.54 -7.82 3.32
C GLU A 401 -67.21 -7.92 1.82
N GLU A 402 -66.75 -9.12 1.47
CA GLU A 402 -66.66 -9.75 0.14
C GLU A 402 -67.91 -10.68 -0.06
N PRO A 403 -67.98 -11.65 -1.01
CA PRO A 403 -67.25 -11.87 -2.27
C PRO A 403 -68.20 -12.17 -3.48
N ARG A 404 -67.63 -12.58 -4.63
CA ARG A 404 -68.08 -13.64 -5.61
C ARG A 404 -68.00 -13.28 -7.10
N MET A 405 -68.15 -14.33 -7.94
CA MET A 405 -67.65 -14.45 -9.31
C MET A 405 -68.74 -14.27 -10.39
N SER A 406 -68.30 -13.81 -11.58
CA SER A 406 -68.65 -14.22 -12.97
C SER A 406 -70.10 -14.61 -13.37
N HIS A 407 -70.61 -14.37 -14.58
CA HIS A 407 -70.04 -13.92 -15.88
C HIS A 407 -70.89 -12.70 -16.40
N THR A 408 -71.06 -12.30 -17.68
CA THR A 408 -70.73 -12.85 -19.02
C THR A 408 -70.66 -11.73 -20.09
N SER A 409 -70.07 -12.07 -21.24
CA SER A 409 -70.11 -11.43 -22.58
C SER A 409 -71.16 -10.34 -22.91
N GLY A 410 -70.70 -9.23 -23.51
CA GLY A 410 -71.51 -8.28 -24.28
C GLY A 410 -70.66 -7.12 -24.83
N ALA A 411 -70.14 -7.25 -26.06
CA ALA A 411 -69.19 -6.29 -26.63
C ALA A 411 -69.85 -5.22 -27.52
N GLN A 412 -69.26 -4.01 -27.53
CA GLN A 412 -69.45 -3.00 -28.58
C GLN A 412 -68.13 -2.20 -28.73
N PHE A 413 -67.73 -1.96 -29.98
CA PHE A 413 -66.48 -1.27 -30.36
C PHE A 413 -66.78 0.01 -31.15
N ALA A 414 -65.95 1.02 -30.91
CA ALA A 414 -65.47 2.06 -31.83
C ALA A 414 -64.15 2.52 -31.19
N ASP A 415 -62.99 2.35 -31.83
CA ASP A 415 -62.41 3.25 -32.84
C ASP A 415 -62.32 4.70 -32.30
N ASP A 416 -61.15 5.34 -32.31
CA ASP A 416 -60.23 5.40 -33.45
C ASP A 416 -58.73 5.48 -33.07
N THR A 417 -57.86 5.38 -34.08
CA THR A 417 -56.40 5.64 -34.12
C THR A 417 -55.47 4.74 -33.29
N ASP A 418 -54.94 3.73 -33.98
CA ASP A 418 -53.73 2.96 -33.68
C ASP A 418 -52.44 3.82 -33.75
N ASP A 419 -51.39 3.41 -33.03
CA ASP A 419 -50.02 3.93 -33.21
C ASP A 419 -48.95 2.83 -32.98
N GLY A 420 -49.16 1.66 -33.58
CA GLY A 420 -48.10 0.94 -34.30
C GLY A 420 -47.08 0.15 -33.47
N LEU A 421 -47.52 -0.79 -32.63
CA LEU A 421 -46.65 -1.76 -31.96
C LEU A 421 -46.84 -3.19 -32.50
N GLU A 422 -45.94 -3.67 -33.38
CA GLU A 422 -46.09 -4.96 -34.06
C GLU A 422 -45.98 -6.18 -33.13
N ARG A 423 -47.09 -6.91 -32.97
CA ARG A 423 -47.15 -8.22 -32.32
C ARG A 423 -47.24 -9.34 -33.37
N ILE A 424 -46.10 -9.79 -33.87
CA ILE A 424 -46.01 -10.93 -34.78
C ILE A 424 -45.67 -12.18 -33.96
N ALA A 425 -46.64 -13.08 -33.79
CA ALA A 425 -46.42 -14.43 -33.29
C ALA A 425 -46.23 -15.39 -34.47
N PHE A 426 -45.17 -16.18 -34.44
CA PHE A 426 -44.97 -17.31 -35.35
C PHE A 426 -45.15 -18.61 -34.57
N ASP A 427 -46.02 -19.49 -35.07
CA ASP A 427 -46.29 -20.79 -34.46
C ASP A 427 -45.07 -21.71 -34.65
N GLY A 428 -44.47 -22.13 -33.53
CA GLY A 428 -43.22 -22.89 -33.48
C GLY A 428 -43.23 -23.88 -32.32
N PRO A 429 -42.35 -24.89 -32.32
CA PRO A 429 -42.30 -25.86 -31.22
C PRO A 429 -41.97 -25.16 -29.90
N PRO A 430 -42.51 -25.66 -28.76
CA PRO A 430 -42.27 -25.06 -27.46
C PRO A 430 -40.78 -24.99 -27.16
N VAL A 431 -40.34 -23.81 -26.71
CA VAL A 431 -38.94 -23.52 -26.40
C VAL A 431 -38.73 -23.81 -24.92
N ASP A 432 -37.86 -24.76 -24.58
CA ASP A 432 -37.39 -24.92 -23.21
C ASP A 432 -36.68 -23.63 -22.76
N ALA A 433 -36.89 -23.17 -21.53
CA ALA A 433 -36.44 -21.85 -21.05
C ALA A 433 -34.90 -21.67 -20.92
N GLU A 434 -34.12 -22.68 -21.31
CA GLU A 434 -32.66 -22.70 -21.25
C GLU A 434 -32.01 -21.62 -22.15
N PHE A 435 -30.94 -21.02 -21.67
CA PHE A 435 -30.08 -20.16 -22.49
C PHE A 435 -29.26 -21.01 -23.48
N ARG A 436 -29.32 -20.68 -24.78
CA ARG A 436 -28.80 -21.47 -25.91
C ARG A 436 -28.14 -20.58 -26.96
N VAL A 437 -27.02 -21.03 -27.53
CA VAL A 437 -26.26 -20.32 -28.57
C VAL A 437 -26.20 -21.13 -29.87
N ASP A 438 -26.42 -20.46 -30.99
CA ASP A 438 -26.30 -21.00 -32.35
C ASP A 438 -25.34 -20.13 -33.16
N ARG A 439 -24.10 -20.61 -33.31
CA ARG A 439 -23.01 -19.93 -34.02
C ARG A 439 -23.23 -19.85 -35.53
N GLU A 440 -23.90 -20.83 -36.14
CA GLU A 440 -24.17 -20.87 -37.58
C GLU A 440 -25.21 -19.81 -37.98
N ARG A 441 -26.30 -19.70 -37.20
CA ARG A 441 -27.35 -18.68 -37.40
C ARG A 441 -26.96 -17.32 -36.81
N ARG A 442 -25.94 -17.28 -35.94
CA ARG A 442 -25.50 -16.15 -35.11
C ARG A 442 -26.60 -15.65 -34.19
N THR A 443 -27.24 -16.58 -33.49
CA THR A 443 -28.36 -16.29 -32.60
C THR A 443 -28.11 -16.79 -31.18
N VAL A 444 -28.56 -16.01 -30.20
CA VAL A 444 -28.60 -16.40 -28.79
C VAL A 444 -30.06 -16.34 -28.34
N GLU A 445 -30.51 -17.35 -27.61
CA GLU A 445 -31.89 -17.52 -27.16
C GLU A 445 -31.91 -17.84 -25.66
N GLY A 446 -32.96 -17.43 -24.95
CA GLY A 446 -33.12 -17.73 -23.52
C GLY A 446 -34.22 -16.93 -22.83
N LEU A 447 -34.45 -17.25 -21.56
CA LEU A 447 -35.38 -16.54 -20.69
C LEU A 447 -34.85 -15.14 -20.33
N LEU A 448 -35.71 -14.11 -20.43
CA LEU A 448 -35.38 -12.72 -20.10
C LEU A 448 -35.97 -12.29 -18.75
N VAL A 449 -37.19 -12.77 -18.46
CA VAL A 449 -37.95 -12.44 -17.25
C VAL A 449 -38.87 -13.61 -16.89
N PRO A 450 -38.64 -14.36 -15.81
CA PRO A 450 -39.66 -15.25 -15.24
C PRO A 450 -40.81 -14.45 -14.62
N TRP A 451 -42.06 -14.90 -14.82
CA TRP A 451 -43.24 -14.23 -14.25
C TRP A 451 -43.37 -14.52 -12.75
N GLY A 452 -43.67 -13.49 -11.95
CA GLY A 452 -43.96 -13.63 -10.52
C GLY A 452 -42.77 -13.95 -9.60
N LYS A 453 -41.60 -14.30 -10.12
CA LYS A 453 -40.34 -14.38 -9.34
C LYS A 453 -39.87 -13.00 -8.90
N VAL A 454 -38.99 -12.94 -7.89
CA VAL A 454 -38.43 -11.70 -7.35
C VAL A 454 -36.96 -11.55 -7.74
N ALA A 455 -36.66 -10.53 -8.54
CA ALA A 455 -35.31 -10.07 -8.86
C ALA A 455 -34.83 -9.02 -7.84
N ARG A 456 -33.51 -8.87 -7.68
CA ARG A 456 -32.89 -7.70 -7.04
C ARG A 456 -31.99 -6.98 -8.04
N SER A 457 -32.26 -5.70 -8.27
CA SER A 457 -31.46 -4.86 -9.17
C SER A 457 -31.46 -3.41 -8.68
N ALA A 458 -30.35 -2.69 -8.89
CA ALA A 458 -30.16 -1.30 -8.44
C ALA A 458 -30.59 -1.02 -6.98
N GLY A 459 -30.34 -1.98 -6.08
CA GLY A 459 -30.68 -1.87 -4.65
C GLY A 459 -32.15 -2.03 -4.29
N ALA A 460 -33.02 -2.49 -5.21
CA ALA A 460 -34.44 -2.72 -4.96
C ALA A 460 -34.90 -4.11 -5.45
N ALA A 461 -35.92 -4.65 -4.81
CA ALA A 461 -36.56 -5.91 -5.20
C ALA A 461 -37.75 -5.65 -6.15
N TYR A 462 -37.83 -6.41 -7.24
CA TYR A 462 -38.88 -6.27 -8.27
C TYR A 462 -39.48 -7.63 -8.62
N THR A 463 -40.77 -7.64 -8.96
CA THR A 463 -41.43 -8.80 -9.58
C THR A 463 -42.33 -8.34 -10.73
N PHE A 464 -42.34 -9.08 -11.84
CA PHE A 464 -43.08 -8.71 -13.05
C PHE A 464 -44.33 -9.58 -13.20
N ALA A 465 -45.49 -8.92 -13.37
CA ALA A 465 -46.72 -9.62 -13.74
C ALA A 465 -46.64 -10.09 -15.21
N ARG A 466 -47.29 -11.20 -15.54
CA ARG A 466 -47.37 -11.70 -16.92
C ARG A 466 -47.96 -10.63 -17.84
N GLY A 467 -47.26 -10.33 -18.93
CA GLY A 467 -47.66 -9.30 -19.90
C GLY A 467 -47.49 -7.85 -19.43
N SER A 468 -46.78 -7.60 -18.32
CA SER A 468 -46.46 -6.24 -17.85
C SER A 468 -45.47 -5.49 -18.73
N LEU A 469 -44.75 -6.18 -19.62
CA LEU A 469 -43.78 -5.59 -20.55
C LEU A 469 -44.41 -5.32 -21.92
N SER A 470 -44.09 -4.15 -22.48
CA SER A 470 -44.54 -3.69 -23.79
C SER A 470 -43.35 -3.21 -24.63
N TRP A 471 -43.41 -3.34 -25.95
CA TRP A 471 -42.36 -2.85 -26.84
C TRP A 471 -42.94 -2.37 -28.17
N SER A 472 -42.47 -1.19 -28.59
CA SER A 472 -41.85 -0.99 -29.92
C SER A 472 -42.31 -1.89 -31.08
N GLU A 473 -41.30 -2.48 -31.66
CA GLU A 473 -41.27 -3.41 -32.77
C GLU A 473 -40.18 -4.40 -32.34
N VAL A 474 -40.25 -5.69 -32.67
CA VAL A 474 -39.25 -6.65 -32.18
C VAL A 474 -37.83 -6.21 -32.57
N SER A 475 -37.63 -5.67 -33.78
CA SER A 475 -36.31 -5.18 -34.21
C SER A 475 -35.80 -3.92 -33.47
N ARG A 476 -36.64 -3.23 -32.70
CA ARG A 476 -36.25 -2.06 -31.90
C ARG A 476 -35.63 -2.44 -30.57
N VAL A 477 -35.96 -3.60 -30.01
CA VAL A 477 -35.30 -4.11 -28.80
C VAL A 477 -33.87 -4.56 -29.17
N LYS A 478 -32.90 -3.87 -28.59
CA LYS A 478 -31.47 -4.10 -28.84
C LYS A 478 -30.87 -5.00 -27.78
N LEU A 479 -29.91 -5.82 -28.18
CA LEU A 479 -29.02 -6.52 -27.27
C LEU A 479 -27.75 -5.68 -27.10
N ASN A 480 -27.46 -5.27 -25.87
CA ASN A 480 -26.19 -4.70 -25.48
C ASN A 480 -25.37 -5.69 -24.64
N ARG A 481 -24.10 -5.39 -24.39
CA ARG A 481 -23.23 -6.14 -23.46
C ARG A 481 -23.22 -5.46 -22.10
N GLU A 482 -23.44 -6.21 -21.02
CA GLU A 482 -23.27 -5.77 -19.62
C GLU A 482 -23.90 -4.39 -19.30
N HIS A 483 -25.14 -4.16 -19.77
CA HIS A 483 -25.91 -2.92 -19.62
C HIS A 483 -25.28 -1.65 -20.24
N ALA A 484 -24.22 -1.77 -21.03
CA ALA A 484 -23.64 -0.67 -21.78
C ALA A 484 -24.52 -0.30 -22.98
N ARG A 485 -25.57 0.51 -22.75
CA ARG A 485 -26.60 0.90 -23.75
C ARG A 485 -26.14 1.33 -25.14
N PHE A 486 -24.89 1.77 -25.29
CA PHE A 486 -24.28 2.19 -26.56
C PHE A 486 -23.48 1.08 -27.26
N ASP A 487 -23.10 0.03 -26.55
CA ASP A 487 -22.38 -1.16 -27.03
C ASP A 487 -23.40 -2.21 -27.52
N VAL A 488 -24.05 -1.90 -28.65
CA VAL A 488 -25.14 -2.70 -29.22
C VAL A 488 -24.59 -3.84 -30.09
N VAL A 489 -24.41 -5.00 -29.45
CA VAL A 489 -23.86 -6.22 -30.03
C VAL A 489 -24.88 -7.07 -30.80
N GLY A 490 -26.19 -6.81 -30.65
CA GLY A 490 -27.23 -7.56 -31.35
C GLY A 490 -28.61 -6.89 -31.40
N VAL A 491 -29.56 -7.59 -32.04
CA VAL A 491 -30.96 -7.12 -32.20
C VAL A 491 -31.94 -8.29 -32.05
N ALA A 492 -33.05 -8.07 -31.35
CA ALA A 492 -34.07 -9.10 -31.20
C ALA A 492 -34.70 -9.50 -32.55
N ARG A 493 -35.07 -10.77 -32.66
CA ARG A 493 -35.73 -11.38 -33.82
C ARG A 493 -37.04 -12.06 -33.46
N ARG A 494 -37.18 -12.51 -32.22
CA ARG A 494 -38.43 -12.96 -31.59
C ARG A 494 -38.42 -12.55 -30.12
N LEU A 495 -39.59 -12.18 -29.62
CA LEU A 495 -39.89 -11.96 -28.21
C LEU A 495 -41.24 -12.62 -27.95
N GLU A 496 -41.29 -13.58 -27.03
CA GLU A 496 -42.42 -14.49 -26.86
C GLU A 496 -42.84 -14.61 -25.40
N VAL A 497 -44.14 -14.47 -25.12
CA VAL A 497 -44.72 -14.50 -23.78
C VAL A 497 -45.21 -15.91 -23.48
N THR A 498 -44.36 -16.73 -22.87
CA THR A 498 -44.72 -18.08 -22.42
C THR A 498 -45.53 -18.03 -21.12
N ASP A 499 -45.93 -19.20 -20.60
CA ASP A 499 -46.52 -19.30 -19.26
C ASP A 499 -45.48 -19.07 -18.14
N GLU A 500 -44.21 -19.34 -18.41
CA GLU A 500 -43.09 -19.23 -17.44
C GLU A 500 -42.48 -17.82 -17.43
N GLY A 501 -42.38 -17.16 -18.58
CA GLY A 501 -41.72 -15.85 -18.68
C GLY A 501 -41.82 -15.16 -20.05
N LEU A 502 -40.94 -14.19 -20.26
CA LEU A 502 -40.62 -13.63 -21.57
C LEU A 502 -39.35 -14.31 -22.09
N VAL A 503 -39.43 -14.99 -23.22
CA VAL A 503 -38.29 -15.60 -23.93
C VAL A 503 -37.89 -14.69 -25.10
N GLY A 504 -36.59 -14.58 -25.38
CA GLY A 504 -36.08 -13.74 -26.47
C GLY A 504 -35.02 -14.42 -27.32
N THR A 505 -35.16 -14.31 -28.65
CA THR A 505 -34.16 -14.72 -29.64
C THR A 505 -33.48 -13.46 -30.20
N PHE A 506 -32.17 -13.33 -30.04
CA PHE A 506 -31.38 -12.20 -30.54
C PHE A 506 -30.43 -12.64 -31.64
N LYS A 507 -30.29 -11.84 -32.69
CA LYS A 507 -29.26 -12.01 -33.72
C LYS A 507 -28.08 -11.10 -33.43
N ILE A 508 -26.92 -11.71 -33.27
CA ILE A 508 -25.65 -11.03 -32.99
C ILE A 508 -25.09 -10.40 -34.28
N ALA A 509 -24.46 -9.24 -34.14
CA ALA A 509 -23.79 -8.52 -35.23
C ALA A 509 -22.67 -9.35 -35.89
N ARG A 510 -22.17 -8.89 -37.04
CA ARG A 510 -20.97 -9.42 -37.70
C ARG A 510 -19.81 -8.46 -37.46
N GLY A 511 -18.61 -8.98 -37.23
CA GLY A 511 -17.43 -8.20 -36.84
C GLY A 511 -17.01 -8.52 -35.41
N GLU A 512 -15.82 -8.06 -35.05
CA GLU A 512 -15.05 -8.47 -33.87
C GLU A 512 -15.86 -8.55 -32.57
N ASP A 513 -16.60 -7.50 -32.20
CA ASP A 513 -17.42 -7.48 -30.98
C ASP A 513 -18.52 -8.56 -30.99
N GLY A 514 -19.15 -8.80 -32.14
CA GLY A 514 -20.19 -9.82 -32.30
C GLY A 514 -19.63 -11.25 -32.33
N ASP A 515 -18.43 -11.44 -32.90
CA ASP A 515 -17.72 -12.71 -32.87
C ASP A 515 -17.18 -13.04 -31.46
N ARG A 516 -16.75 -12.01 -30.73
CA ARG A 516 -16.35 -12.10 -29.31
C ARG A 516 -17.54 -12.41 -28.41
N VAL A 517 -18.68 -11.76 -28.59
CA VAL A 517 -19.90 -12.04 -27.80
C VAL A 517 -20.44 -13.45 -28.05
N LEU A 518 -20.41 -13.94 -29.30
CA LEU A 518 -20.79 -15.34 -29.56
C LEU A 518 -19.85 -16.32 -28.85
N SER A 519 -18.53 -16.14 -28.95
CA SER A 519 -17.57 -17.04 -28.31
C SER A 519 -17.72 -17.04 -26.77
N LEU A 520 -17.84 -15.85 -26.16
CA LEU A 520 -18.05 -15.73 -24.70
C LEU A 520 -19.40 -16.30 -24.24
N ALA A 521 -20.42 -16.36 -25.10
CA ALA A 521 -21.69 -17.01 -24.80
C ALA A 521 -21.62 -18.54 -24.97
N GLU A 522 -20.86 -19.05 -25.95
CA GLU A 522 -20.57 -20.49 -26.10
C GLU A 522 -19.72 -21.02 -24.95
N ASP A 523 -18.74 -20.24 -24.48
CA ASP A 523 -17.87 -20.57 -23.33
C ASP A 523 -18.58 -20.44 -21.96
N GLY A 524 -19.86 -20.03 -21.94
CA GLY A 524 -20.64 -19.87 -20.69
C GLY A 524 -20.20 -18.71 -19.80
N ILE A 525 -19.51 -17.70 -20.36
CA ILE A 525 -19.05 -16.49 -19.65
C ILE A 525 -20.12 -15.39 -19.70
N LEU A 526 -20.88 -15.32 -20.81
CA LEU A 526 -22.06 -14.48 -20.98
C LEU A 526 -23.30 -15.39 -21.03
N ASP A 527 -23.67 -15.97 -19.88
CA ASP A 527 -24.59 -17.10 -19.72
C ASP A 527 -26.06 -16.73 -19.48
N GLY A 528 -26.40 -15.43 -19.42
CA GLY A 528 -27.76 -14.99 -19.15
C GLY A 528 -28.15 -13.64 -19.73
N PHE A 529 -29.44 -13.32 -19.60
CA PHE A 529 -30.03 -12.07 -20.04
C PHE A 529 -30.58 -11.22 -18.89
N SER A 530 -30.43 -9.90 -19.01
CA SER A 530 -30.99 -8.94 -18.06
C SER A 530 -31.76 -7.85 -18.80
N ILE A 531 -33.04 -7.66 -18.47
CA ILE A 531 -33.89 -6.67 -19.14
C ILE A 531 -33.62 -5.23 -18.67
N GLU A 532 -33.90 -4.29 -19.57
CA GLU A 532 -33.95 -2.88 -19.26
C GLU A 532 -35.37 -2.35 -19.45
N ALA A 533 -36.10 -2.22 -18.33
CA ALA A 533 -37.48 -1.74 -18.31
C ALA A 533 -37.55 -0.26 -17.89
N GLU A 534 -38.33 0.51 -18.63
CA GLU A 534 -38.77 1.86 -18.26
C GLU A 534 -40.18 1.75 -17.67
N PHE A 535 -40.36 2.19 -16.42
CA PHE A 535 -41.64 2.06 -15.72
C PHE A 535 -42.60 3.18 -16.11
N ASP A 536 -43.82 2.83 -16.53
CA ASP A 536 -44.87 3.81 -16.83
C ASP A 536 -45.38 4.49 -15.55
N GLU A 537 -45.94 5.69 -15.67
CA GLU A 537 -46.60 6.36 -14.54
C GLU A 537 -47.77 5.49 -14.03
N GLY A 538 -47.73 5.15 -12.73
CA GLY A 538 -48.65 4.20 -12.10
C GLY A 538 -48.43 2.72 -12.46
N GLY A 539 -47.40 2.37 -13.24
CA GLY A 539 -47.10 0.99 -13.69
C GLY A 539 -46.38 0.10 -12.68
N VAL A 540 -46.15 0.57 -11.45
CA VAL A 540 -45.51 -0.17 -10.36
C VAL A 540 -46.31 0.03 -9.07
N GLU A 541 -46.75 -1.08 -8.48
CA GLU A 541 -47.42 -1.10 -7.18
C GLU A 541 -46.49 -1.65 -6.09
N TRP A 542 -46.63 -1.14 -4.87
CA TRP A 542 -45.94 -1.70 -3.70
C TRP A 542 -46.76 -2.84 -3.12
N SER A 543 -46.39 -4.09 -3.41
CA SER A 543 -47.04 -5.25 -2.79
C SER A 543 -46.57 -5.40 -1.35
N ARG A 544 -47.41 -4.99 -0.40
CA ARG A 544 -47.30 -5.40 1.02
C ARG A 544 -47.90 -6.80 1.21
N THR A 545 -47.28 -7.79 0.57
CA THR A 545 -47.34 -9.18 1.03
C THR A 545 -46.49 -9.35 2.28
N GLY A 546 -46.78 -10.38 3.09
CA GLY A 546 -46.09 -10.59 4.37
C GLY A 546 -44.60 -10.91 4.20
N ASP A 547 -43.84 -10.55 5.24
CA ASP A 547 -42.44 -10.89 5.54
C ASP A 547 -41.33 -10.54 4.52
N ASP A 548 -41.66 -10.37 3.23
CA ASP A 548 -40.71 -9.88 2.22
C ASP A 548 -40.61 -8.35 2.20
N GLY A 549 -39.40 -7.84 2.44
CA GLY A 549 -39.09 -6.41 2.59
C GLY A 549 -39.25 -5.56 1.33
N GLY A 550 -40.48 -5.15 1.02
CA GLY A 550 -40.77 -4.03 0.11
C GLY A 550 -40.60 -4.33 -1.39
N VAL A 551 -41.05 -5.49 -1.84
CA VAL A 551 -41.03 -5.85 -3.28
C VAL A 551 -41.92 -4.92 -4.10
N ARG A 552 -41.39 -4.45 -5.24
CA ARG A 552 -42.09 -3.63 -6.23
C ARG A 552 -42.72 -4.53 -7.30
N ARG A 553 -44.05 -4.59 -7.36
CA ARG A 553 -44.79 -5.34 -8.38
C ARG A 553 -44.99 -4.49 -9.63
N VAL A 554 -44.34 -4.86 -10.71
CA VAL A 554 -44.46 -4.22 -12.02
C VAL A 554 -45.71 -4.75 -12.71
N SER A 555 -46.65 -3.85 -13.00
CA SER A 555 -47.88 -4.13 -13.73
C SER A 555 -47.85 -3.57 -15.16
N ARG A 556 -47.07 -2.50 -15.41
CA ARG A 556 -46.90 -1.88 -16.73
C ARG A 556 -45.54 -1.20 -16.89
N ALA A 557 -44.78 -1.61 -17.89
CA ALA A 557 -43.48 -1.05 -18.26
C ALA A 557 -43.18 -1.23 -19.76
N ARG A 558 -42.25 -0.42 -20.28
CA ARG A 558 -41.71 -0.52 -21.63
C ARG A 558 -40.35 -1.21 -21.61
N LEU A 559 -40.18 -2.25 -22.42
CA LEU A 559 -38.88 -2.90 -22.63
C LEU A 559 -38.04 -2.01 -23.58
N ALA A 560 -37.05 -1.33 -23.01
CA ALA A 560 -36.18 -0.40 -23.73
C ALA A 560 -34.97 -1.11 -24.37
N GLY A 561 -34.50 -2.20 -23.77
CA GLY A 561 -33.36 -3.00 -24.24
C GLY A 561 -33.16 -4.25 -23.40
N VAL A 562 -32.17 -5.05 -23.77
CA VAL A 562 -31.72 -6.24 -23.03
C VAL A 562 -30.19 -6.26 -23.03
N ALA A 563 -29.59 -6.63 -21.91
CA ALA A 563 -28.18 -6.94 -21.82
C ALA A 563 -27.96 -8.46 -21.90
N ILE A 564 -26.94 -8.90 -22.63
CA ILE A 564 -26.29 -10.18 -22.39
C ILE A 564 -25.22 -9.96 -21.31
N THR A 565 -25.20 -10.82 -20.28
CA THR A 565 -24.44 -10.59 -19.05
C THR A 565 -24.05 -11.89 -18.36
N SER A 566 -22.92 -11.85 -17.65
CA SER A 566 -22.46 -12.86 -16.70
C SER A 566 -23.26 -12.87 -15.37
N SER A 567 -24.08 -11.85 -15.13
CA SER A 567 -24.79 -11.60 -13.86
C SER A 567 -26.22 -11.05 -14.09
N PRO A 568 -27.15 -11.89 -14.60
CA PRO A 568 -28.53 -11.46 -14.82
C PRO A 568 -29.26 -11.13 -13.51
N ALA A 569 -30.25 -10.22 -13.58
CA ALA A 569 -31.05 -9.82 -12.42
C ALA A 569 -31.99 -10.92 -11.87
N PHE A 570 -32.16 -12.02 -12.61
CA PHE A 570 -32.85 -13.23 -12.20
C PHE A 570 -31.90 -14.42 -12.42
N ASP A 571 -31.61 -15.21 -11.38
CA ASP A 571 -30.79 -16.42 -11.54
C ASP A 571 -31.47 -17.49 -12.41
N ASP A 572 -32.81 -17.47 -12.49
CA ASP A 572 -33.59 -18.30 -13.43
C ASP A 572 -33.32 -17.96 -14.92
N ALA A 573 -32.60 -16.88 -15.23
CA ALA A 573 -32.23 -16.48 -16.59
C ALA A 573 -30.83 -16.98 -17.01
N ARG A 574 -30.23 -17.90 -16.24
CA ARG A 574 -28.97 -18.59 -16.54
C ARG A 574 -29.20 -19.96 -17.20
N VAL A 575 -28.13 -20.60 -17.68
CA VAL A 575 -28.14 -22.01 -18.12
C VAL A 575 -28.42 -22.96 -16.93
N SER A 576 -29.60 -23.57 -16.89
CA SER A 576 -30.03 -24.49 -15.82
C SER A 576 -29.48 -25.93 -15.96
N GLY A 577 -28.15 -26.07 -16.00
CA GLY A 577 -27.44 -27.35 -15.83
C GLY A 577 -27.26 -28.20 -17.10
N VAL A 578 -26.01 -28.61 -17.38
CA VAL A 578 -25.67 -29.47 -18.53
C VAL A 578 -26.06 -30.93 -18.24
N ALA A 579 -27.32 -31.28 -18.51
CA ALA A 579 -27.85 -32.64 -18.39
C ALA A 579 -27.38 -33.56 -19.53
N ALA A 580 -26.09 -33.93 -19.53
CA ALA A 580 -25.47 -34.78 -20.54
C ALA A 580 -26.03 -36.22 -20.53
N SER A 581 -27.15 -36.47 -21.23
CA SER A 581 -27.68 -37.82 -21.42
C SER A 581 -28.22 -38.09 -22.83
N ARG A 582 -27.54 -39.01 -23.56
CA ARG A 582 -28.24 -40.08 -24.28
C ARG A 582 -27.34 -41.25 -24.68
N LYS A 583 -27.83 -42.46 -24.48
CA LYS A 583 -27.56 -43.60 -25.36
C LYS A 583 -28.62 -43.59 -26.47
N ASP A 584 -28.25 -43.85 -27.72
CA ASP A 584 -28.43 -45.20 -28.28
C ASP A 584 -27.95 -45.37 -29.74
N THR A 585 -26.87 -46.13 -29.89
CA THR A 585 -26.80 -47.42 -30.62
C THR A 585 -27.56 -47.59 -31.95
N HIS A 586 -26.82 -47.76 -33.07
CA HIS A 586 -26.97 -48.74 -34.19
C HIS A 586 -25.91 -48.40 -35.30
N VAL A 587 -25.59 -49.14 -36.39
CA VAL A 587 -25.38 -50.58 -36.76
C VAL A 587 -25.40 -50.63 -38.32
N TYR A 588 -24.62 -51.38 -39.13
CA TYR A 588 -24.02 -52.73 -38.99
C TYR A 588 -22.78 -52.97 -39.91
N LYS A 589 -21.61 -53.40 -39.35
CA LYS A 589 -20.63 -54.38 -39.93
C LYS A 589 -19.90 -54.12 -41.30
N PRO A 590 -18.92 -54.97 -41.74
CA PRO A 590 -18.44 -56.26 -41.18
C PRO A 590 -16.91 -56.46 -40.95
N ASP A 591 -16.64 -57.30 -39.93
CA ASP A 591 -15.74 -58.49 -39.86
C ASP A 591 -14.19 -58.46 -39.95
N GLU A 592 -13.60 -59.16 -38.96
CA GLU A 592 -12.37 -59.99 -38.91
C GLU A 592 -10.96 -59.41 -39.19
N GLY A 593 -10.03 -59.57 -38.21
CA GLY A 593 -8.66 -59.03 -38.32
C GLY A 593 -7.57 -59.46 -37.30
N GLN A 594 -7.77 -60.50 -36.48
CA GLN A 594 -6.76 -61.20 -35.62
C GLN A 594 -5.97 -60.41 -34.53
N ASN A 595 -5.65 -61.09 -33.42
CA ASN A 595 -4.78 -60.60 -32.34
C ASN A 595 -3.34 -61.13 -32.50
N GLU A 596 -2.34 -60.32 -32.15
CA GLU A 596 -1.02 -60.81 -31.72
C GLU A 596 -0.53 -60.11 -30.42
N ALA A 597 0.58 -60.59 -29.87
CA ALA A 597 0.97 -60.44 -28.46
C ALA A 597 1.79 -59.15 -28.15
N PRO A 598 1.95 -58.74 -26.86
CA PRO A 598 2.55 -57.46 -26.50
C PRO A 598 4.08 -57.41 -26.65
N ALA A 599 4.60 -56.24 -27.00
CA ALA A 599 6.03 -55.91 -27.10
C ALA A 599 6.59 -55.32 -25.78
N PRO A 600 7.92 -55.38 -25.53
CA PRO A 600 8.50 -55.16 -24.20
C PRO A 600 8.70 -53.69 -23.82
N GLY A 601 8.92 -53.45 -22.51
CA GLY A 601 9.29 -52.15 -21.94
C GLY A 601 10.74 -51.73 -22.22
N PRO A 602 11.12 -50.49 -21.83
CA PRO A 602 12.40 -49.88 -22.18
C PRO A 602 13.62 -50.54 -21.52
N ASP A 603 14.74 -50.52 -22.23
CA ASP A 603 16.00 -51.17 -21.84
C ASP A 603 16.80 -50.38 -20.79
N ALA A 604 17.09 -51.04 -19.67
CA ALA A 604 17.88 -50.48 -18.57
C ALA A 604 19.37 -50.29 -18.94
N ALA A 605 19.92 -51.02 -19.92
CA ALA A 605 21.32 -50.87 -20.34
C ALA A 605 21.56 -49.50 -21.01
N ALA A 606 20.58 -49.00 -21.77
CA ALA A 606 20.66 -47.69 -22.42
C ALA A 606 20.72 -46.53 -21.41
N PHE A 607 19.96 -46.64 -20.31
CA PHE A 607 19.95 -45.63 -19.24
C PHE A 607 21.29 -45.57 -18.50
N THR A 608 21.83 -46.73 -18.08
CA THR A 608 23.14 -46.81 -17.40
C THR A 608 24.27 -46.24 -18.28
N SER A 609 24.27 -46.56 -19.57
CA SER A 609 25.26 -46.06 -20.54
C SER A 609 25.27 -44.54 -20.66
N ALA A 610 24.10 -43.88 -20.54
CA ALA A 610 24.00 -42.42 -20.58
C ALA A 610 24.56 -41.76 -19.32
N VAL A 611 24.41 -42.39 -18.15
CA VAL A 611 24.94 -41.89 -16.87
C VAL A 611 26.47 -41.95 -16.84
N GLU A 612 27.07 -43.06 -17.30
CA GLU A 612 28.53 -43.20 -17.40
C GLU A 612 29.14 -42.20 -18.40
N ALA A 613 28.47 -41.95 -19.52
CA ALA A 613 28.89 -40.95 -20.49
C ALA A 613 28.89 -39.52 -19.91
N MET A 614 27.96 -39.20 -19.00
CA MET A 614 27.88 -37.89 -18.36
C MET A 614 28.94 -37.69 -17.27
N ALA A 615 29.30 -38.75 -16.53
CA ALA A 615 30.43 -38.71 -15.59
C ALA A 615 31.75 -38.36 -16.31
N GLY A 616 32.01 -39.02 -17.46
CA GLY A 616 33.16 -38.74 -18.31
C GLY A 616 33.14 -37.39 -19.06
N ALA A 617 32.09 -36.57 -18.89
CA ALA A 617 32.04 -35.19 -19.36
C ALA A 617 32.49 -34.19 -18.27
N VAL A 618 32.04 -34.41 -17.03
CA VAL A 618 32.40 -33.60 -15.85
C VAL A 618 33.91 -33.61 -15.60
N GLU A 619 34.54 -34.77 -15.73
CA GLU A 619 35.99 -34.94 -15.49
C GLU A 619 36.87 -34.18 -16.50
N ARG A 620 36.38 -33.93 -17.72
CA ARG A 620 37.10 -33.13 -18.74
C ARG A 620 36.93 -31.62 -18.56
N LEU A 621 35.81 -31.15 -18.03
CA LEU A 621 35.61 -29.74 -17.67
C LEU A 621 36.62 -29.28 -16.62
N GLY A 622 36.97 -30.14 -15.66
CA GLY A 622 37.98 -29.85 -14.63
C GLY A 622 39.41 -29.64 -15.15
N GLN A 623 39.73 -30.11 -16.36
CA GLN A 623 41.09 -29.94 -16.94
C GLN A 623 41.25 -28.62 -17.72
N VAL A 624 40.19 -28.13 -18.38
CA VAL A 624 40.23 -26.89 -19.17
C VAL A 624 40.43 -25.65 -18.29
N GLN A 625 39.97 -25.70 -17.04
CA GLN A 625 40.04 -24.58 -16.10
C GLN A 625 41.46 -24.28 -15.57
N ALA A 626 42.47 -25.08 -15.93
CA ALA A 626 43.85 -24.92 -15.49
C ALA A 626 44.77 -24.13 -16.46
N GLU A 627 44.48 -24.11 -17.77
CA GLU A 627 45.40 -23.54 -18.78
C GLU A 627 45.10 -22.07 -19.16
N LEU A 628 43.95 -21.54 -18.77
CA LEU A 628 43.48 -20.22 -19.21
C LEU A 628 44.36 -19.01 -18.79
N PRO A 629 44.99 -18.98 -17.59
CA PRO A 629 45.78 -17.82 -17.15
C PRO A 629 47.00 -17.51 -18.03
N GLN A 630 47.52 -18.49 -18.78
CA GLN A 630 48.83 -18.38 -19.41
C GLN A 630 48.79 -17.81 -20.84
N LYS A 631 47.68 -17.93 -21.56
CA LYS A 631 47.53 -17.37 -22.92
C LYS A 631 47.26 -15.87 -22.96
N ILE A 632 46.62 -15.32 -21.93
CA ILE A 632 46.34 -13.87 -21.82
C ILE A 632 47.63 -13.06 -21.57
N ALA A 633 48.69 -13.70 -21.05
CA ALA A 633 49.97 -13.05 -20.79
C ALA A 633 50.81 -12.75 -22.04
N ASP A 634 50.66 -13.53 -23.12
CA ASP A 634 51.52 -13.43 -24.31
C ASP A 634 51.11 -12.31 -25.29
N GLU A 635 49.82 -11.95 -25.35
CA GLU A 635 49.28 -11.07 -26.39
C GLU A 635 49.41 -9.56 -26.09
N VAL A 636 49.59 -9.19 -24.81
CA VAL A 636 49.77 -7.78 -24.37
C VAL A 636 51.21 -7.28 -24.59
N ALA A 637 52.14 -8.14 -25.01
CA ALA A 637 53.58 -7.86 -25.01
C ALA A 637 54.13 -7.04 -26.20
N ASN A 638 53.33 -6.72 -27.22
CA ASN A 638 53.75 -6.00 -28.44
C ASN A 638 52.61 -5.06 -28.89
N THR A 639 52.80 -3.80 -29.33
CA THR A 639 54.00 -3.04 -29.76
C THR A 639 53.89 -1.56 -29.36
N ALA A 640 55.00 -0.81 -29.33
CA ALA A 640 55.08 0.57 -28.83
C ALA A 640 54.70 1.69 -29.85
N GLY A 641 54.47 2.92 -29.34
CA GLY A 641 54.55 4.20 -30.09
C GLY A 641 56.01 4.72 -30.15
N PRO A 642 56.31 6.03 -29.98
CA PRO A 642 55.47 7.25 -29.93
C PRO A 642 56.06 8.32 -30.91
N ALA A 643 56.20 9.67 -30.75
CA ALA A 643 55.75 10.76 -29.86
C ALA A 643 56.01 12.12 -30.59
N PHE A 644 55.18 13.17 -30.40
CA PHE A 644 55.65 14.58 -30.36
C PHE A 644 54.65 15.54 -29.69
N VAL A 645 55.11 16.74 -29.28
CA VAL A 645 54.37 17.76 -28.50
C VAL A 645 54.76 19.18 -28.93
N ASP A 646 53.81 20.14 -28.97
CA ASP A 646 54.09 21.58 -28.87
C ASP A 646 52.90 22.32 -28.20
N PRO A 647 53.07 23.03 -27.05
CA PRO A 647 51.97 23.50 -26.22
C PRO A 647 51.59 25.00 -26.38
N ALA A 648 51.62 25.57 -27.59
CA ALA A 648 51.41 27.01 -27.79
C ALA A 648 50.49 27.40 -28.98
N GLY A 649 49.17 27.25 -28.83
CA GLY A 649 48.19 27.75 -29.80
C GLY A 649 46.81 28.03 -29.21
N ARG A 650 46.31 29.26 -29.37
CA ARG A 650 44.89 29.61 -29.15
C ARG A 650 44.17 29.65 -30.49
N GLU A 651 43.07 28.93 -30.66
CA GLU A 651 41.81 29.46 -31.21
C GLU A 651 40.66 28.45 -31.15
N GLN A 652 39.44 28.91 -31.41
CA GLN A 652 38.20 28.13 -31.28
C GLN A 652 37.88 27.37 -32.58
N GLN A 653 37.92 26.04 -32.57
CA GLN A 653 37.22 25.23 -33.59
C GLN A 653 36.55 24.01 -32.97
N LYS A 654 35.34 23.69 -33.46
CA LYS A 654 34.65 22.42 -33.17
C LYS A 654 35.13 21.38 -34.17
N PHE A 655 35.54 20.20 -33.68
CA PHE A 655 35.71 19.02 -34.53
C PHE A 655 34.44 18.18 -34.51
N SER A 656 33.97 17.78 -35.68
CA SER A 656 32.96 16.74 -35.87
C SER A 656 33.67 15.43 -36.22
N VAL A 657 33.46 14.38 -35.44
CA VAL A 657 33.88 13.03 -35.82
C VAL A 657 32.89 12.48 -36.85
N ASN A 658 33.40 12.10 -38.02
CA ASN A 658 32.62 11.40 -39.05
C ASN A 658 33.05 9.93 -39.06
N GLU A 659 32.48 9.14 -38.17
CA GLU A 659 32.52 7.67 -38.24
C GLU A 659 31.24 7.18 -38.92
N GLU A 660 31.34 6.13 -39.74
CA GLU A 660 30.20 5.57 -40.45
C GLU A 660 29.39 4.65 -39.52
N PRO A 661 28.08 4.87 -39.32
CA PRO A 661 27.29 4.14 -38.32
C PRO A 661 27.20 2.64 -38.62
N LEU A 662 27.18 1.86 -37.53
CA LEU A 662 27.21 0.39 -37.53
C LEU A 662 26.14 -0.22 -38.44
N TYR A 663 24.92 0.30 -38.37
CA TYR A 663 23.78 -0.03 -39.24
C TYR A 663 23.23 1.23 -39.91
N ARG A 664 22.73 1.08 -41.15
CA ARG A 664 22.08 2.14 -41.92
C ARG A 664 20.74 1.66 -42.48
N PHE A 665 19.79 2.58 -42.56
CA PHE A 665 18.41 2.30 -42.99
C PHE A 665 17.94 3.20 -44.15
N ASP A 666 18.85 3.94 -44.77
CA ASP A 666 18.60 4.86 -45.89
C ASP A 666 18.72 4.21 -47.29
N GLY A 667 18.79 2.88 -47.34
CA GLY A 667 18.95 2.10 -48.58
C GLY A 667 20.39 2.00 -49.08
N ILE A 668 21.36 2.52 -48.33
CA ILE A 668 22.80 2.33 -48.52
C ILE A 668 23.31 1.49 -47.35
N GLY A 669 24.18 0.51 -47.60
CA GLY A 669 24.72 -0.36 -46.55
C GLY A 669 25.56 0.40 -45.52
N GLY A 670 25.37 0.08 -44.24
CA GLY A 670 26.28 0.48 -43.15
C GLY A 670 27.48 -0.47 -43.06
N GLN A 671 28.20 -0.45 -41.94
CA GLN A 671 29.29 -1.40 -41.70
C GLN A 671 28.77 -2.85 -41.64
N HIS A 672 27.57 -3.05 -41.10
CA HIS A 672 26.86 -4.32 -41.04
C HIS A 672 25.43 -4.19 -41.59
N ASP A 673 24.81 -5.31 -41.98
CA ASP A 673 23.38 -5.38 -42.27
C ASP A 673 22.61 -5.88 -41.04
N PHE A 674 21.65 -5.07 -40.58
CA PHE A 674 20.88 -5.32 -39.36
C PHE A 674 20.04 -6.61 -39.45
N SER A 675 19.49 -6.91 -40.63
CA SER A 675 18.67 -8.12 -40.80
C SER A 675 19.51 -9.40 -40.75
N SER A 676 20.74 -9.34 -41.27
CA SER A 676 21.69 -10.44 -41.33
C SER A 676 22.26 -10.76 -39.95
N ASP A 677 22.69 -9.75 -39.18
CA ASP A 677 23.17 -9.96 -37.80
C ASP A 677 22.03 -10.50 -36.90
N MET A 678 20.80 -9.98 -37.02
CA MET A 678 19.65 -10.50 -36.27
C MET A 678 19.33 -11.97 -36.60
N ILE A 679 19.44 -12.38 -37.88
CA ILE A 679 19.23 -13.76 -38.32
C ILE A 679 20.39 -14.70 -37.93
N ALA A 680 21.61 -14.16 -37.77
CA ALA A 680 22.75 -14.91 -37.24
C ALA A 680 22.62 -15.11 -35.73
N GLY A 681 22.30 -14.05 -34.96
CA GLY A 681 22.03 -14.14 -33.52
C GLY A 681 20.90 -15.11 -33.19
N ALA A 682 19.82 -15.12 -33.98
CA ALA A 682 18.72 -16.09 -33.86
C ALA A 682 19.12 -17.55 -34.18
N LYS A 683 20.36 -17.81 -34.62
CA LYS A 683 20.94 -19.14 -34.85
C LYS A 683 22.09 -19.48 -33.89
N GLY A 684 22.35 -18.63 -32.89
CA GLY A 684 23.41 -18.83 -31.89
C GLY A 684 24.74 -18.15 -32.21
N ASP A 685 24.77 -17.14 -33.09
CA ASP A 685 25.92 -16.25 -33.23
C ASP A 685 25.88 -15.16 -32.15
N ASP A 686 26.57 -15.41 -31.03
CA ASP A 686 26.58 -14.48 -29.90
C ASP A 686 27.28 -13.14 -30.20
N GLU A 687 28.14 -13.07 -31.22
CA GLU A 687 28.84 -11.83 -31.57
C GLU A 687 27.95 -10.92 -32.44
N ALA A 688 27.23 -11.51 -33.40
CA ALA A 688 26.17 -10.82 -34.13
C ALA A 688 25.03 -10.38 -33.20
N ARG A 689 24.68 -11.21 -32.22
CA ARG A 689 23.71 -10.87 -31.18
C ARG A 689 24.19 -9.70 -30.32
N ALA A 690 25.45 -9.70 -29.88
CA ALA A 690 26.03 -8.61 -29.09
C ALA A 690 26.03 -7.26 -29.82
N ARG A 691 26.39 -7.21 -31.13
CA ARG A 691 26.33 -5.97 -31.94
C ARG A 691 24.92 -5.37 -32.00
N VAL A 692 23.90 -6.22 -32.13
CA VAL A 692 22.49 -5.80 -32.15
C VAL A 692 22.03 -5.34 -30.77
N GLU A 693 22.38 -6.07 -29.71
CA GLU A 693 22.05 -5.71 -28.32
C GLU A 693 22.71 -4.38 -27.88
N GLU A 694 23.98 -4.16 -28.26
CA GLU A 694 24.70 -2.90 -28.00
C GLU A 694 24.12 -1.71 -28.76
N TRP A 695 23.83 -1.87 -30.07
CA TRP A 695 23.22 -0.80 -30.86
C TRP A 695 21.81 -0.43 -30.36
N ILE A 696 21.01 -1.40 -29.92
CA ILE A 696 19.72 -1.15 -29.28
C ILE A 696 19.93 -0.45 -27.92
N GLY A 697 20.87 -0.90 -27.09
CA GLY A 697 21.19 -0.25 -25.82
C GLY A 697 21.60 1.22 -25.96
N ALA A 698 22.35 1.56 -27.01
CA ALA A 698 22.82 2.91 -27.27
C ALA A 698 21.73 3.87 -27.82
N ASN A 699 20.77 3.37 -28.62
CA ASN A 699 19.80 4.22 -29.32
C ASN A 699 18.47 4.41 -28.58
N PHE A 700 18.17 3.63 -27.54
CA PHE A 700 16.87 3.64 -26.83
C PHE A 700 16.95 4.27 -25.41
N SER A 701 17.82 5.26 -25.23
CA SER A 701 18.03 6.02 -23.99
C SER A 701 18.10 7.53 -24.31
N VAL A 702 17.28 8.45 -23.77
CA VAL A 702 16.11 8.35 -22.85
C VAL A 702 15.13 9.51 -23.16
N GLU A 703 13.83 9.25 -22.96
CA GLU A 703 12.68 10.18 -22.80
C GLU A 703 12.13 11.11 -23.93
N THR A 704 10.79 11.07 -24.02
CA THR A 704 9.82 12.10 -24.46
C THR A 704 9.73 12.55 -25.93
N GLY A 705 8.65 12.09 -26.59
CA GLY A 705 7.72 13.03 -27.25
C GLY A 705 7.27 12.75 -28.69
N ASP A 706 6.16 12.01 -28.87
CA ASP A 706 5.06 12.45 -29.75
C ASP A 706 3.71 11.80 -29.32
N VAL A 707 2.56 12.34 -29.75
CA VAL A 707 1.30 12.26 -28.98
C VAL A 707 0.05 11.96 -29.84
N GLU A 708 0.04 10.91 -30.67
CA GLU A 708 -1.20 10.49 -31.36
C GLU A 708 -1.44 8.97 -31.57
N SER A 709 -0.52 8.09 -31.16
CA SER A 709 -0.72 6.62 -31.11
C SER A 709 -1.21 6.10 -29.74
N LEU A 710 -1.56 7.01 -28.83
CA LEU A 710 -1.65 6.79 -27.39
C LEU A 710 -3.02 6.30 -26.87
N ASN A 711 -3.51 5.13 -27.32
CA ASN A 711 -4.47 4.38 -26.50
C ASN A 711 -4.51 2.85 -26.73
N PRO A 712 -3.40 2.11 -26.52
CA PRO A 712 -3.55 0.73 -26.04
C PRO A 712 -4.37 0.78 -24.75
N ALA A 713 -5.35 -0.11 -24.59
CA ALA A 713 -6.35 -0.04 -23.52
C ALA A 713 -5.69 0.04 -22.13
N ARG A 714 -5.58 1.27 -21.61
CA ARG A 714 -4.67 1.60 -20.52
C ARG A 714 -5.17 0.99 -19.22
N GLN A 715 -4.67 -0.20 -18.88
CA GLN A 715 -4.97 -0.82 -17.59
C GLN A 715 -4.64 0.17 -16.47
N ARG A 716 -5.46 0.12 -15.43
CA ARG A 716 -5.39 0.99 -14.25
C ARG A 716 -5.08 0.11 -13.04
N PRO A 717 -3.81 -0.22 -12.74
CA PRO A 717 -3.47 -0.96 -11.52
C PRO A 717 -3.80 -0.18 -10.24
N ASP A 718 -3.99 1.14 -10.34
CA ASP A 718 -4.58 1.98 -9.28
C ASP A 718 -6.08 1.74 -9.04
N MET A 719 -6.76 1.04 -9.96
CA MET A 719 -8.12 0.51 -9.82
C MET A 719 -8.15 -0.99 -9.51
N TYR A 720 -6.99 -1.65 -9.36
CA TYR A 720 -6.94 -3.06 -8.95
C TYR A 720 -7.31 -3.16 -7.47
N VAL A 721 -8.51 -3.67 -7.20
CA VAL A 721 -8.94 -4.02 -5.86
C VAL A 721 -8.22 -5.29 -5.45
N ASP A 722 -7.26 -5.15 -4.55
CA ASP A 722 -6.53 -6.28 -3.97
C ASP A 722 -7.46 -7.17 -3.14
N GLN A 723 -7.11 -8.45 -3.01
CA GLN A 723 -7.79 -9.33 -2.06
C GLN A 723 -7.45 -8.88 -0.63
N LEU A 724 -8.37 -9.00 0.31
CA LEU A 724 -8.15 -8.55 1.70
C LEU A 724 -6.97 -9.31 2.32
N ASP A 725 -5.90 -8.61 2.71
CA ASP A 725 -4.73 -9.21 3.38
C ASP A 725 -5.18 -9.93 4.67
N TYR A 726 -4.96 -11.24 4.75
CA TYR A 726 -5.22 -11.99 5.97
C TYR A 726 -4.03 -11.89 6.93
N VAL A 727 -4.33 -11.69 8.21
CA VAL A 727 -3.39 -11.89 9.31
C VAL A 727 -3.00 -13.37 9.36
N THR A 728 -1.85 -13.70 9.96
CA THR A 728 -1.41 -15.09 10.19
C THR A 728 -1.29 -15.43 11.69
N PRO A 729 -2.44 -15.62 12.41
CA PRO A 729 -2.47 -15.70 13.89
C PRO A 729 -1.64 -16.82 14.52
N ILE A 730 -1.46 -17.95 13.84
CA ILE A 730 -0.67 -19.10 14.31
C ILE A 730 0.81 -18.86 13.98
N TRP A 731 1.14 -18.57 12.72
CA TRP A 731 2.51 -18.36 12.26
C TRP A 731 3.20 -17.16 12.95
N ASP A 732 2.45 -16.15 13.41
CA ASP A 732 3.02 -15.03 14.18
C ASP A 732 3.17 -15.31 15.68
N SER A 733 2.51 -16.34 16.20
CA SER A 733 2.62 -16.74 17.60
C SER A 733 3.67 -17.80 17.90
N ILE A 734 4.03 -18.66 16.94
CA ILE A 734 5.10 -19.66 17.11
C ILE A 734 6.50 -19.05 17.11
N ASN A 735 7.50 -19.78 17.60
CA ASN A 735 8.90 -19.40 17.50
C ASN A 735 9.41 -19.59 16.06
N LYS A 736 10.21 -18.65 15.52
CA LYS A 736 10.52 -18.57 14.08
C LYS A 736 12.01 -18.52 13.76
N GLY A 737 12.43 -19.35 12.80
CA GLY A 737 13.78 -19.38 12.24
C GLY A 737 13.80 -19.33 10.71
N SER A 738 15.00 -19.39 10.12
CA SER A 738 15.22 -19.42 8.67
C SER A 738 15.87 -20.73 8.22
N ILE A 739 15.61 -21.13 6.98
CA ILE A 739 16.26 -22.26 6.29
C ILE A 739 16.68 -21.84 4.88
N SER A 740 17.80 -22.37 4.38
CA SER A 740 18.31 -22.11 3.04
C SER A 740 17.73 -23.05 1.98
N ASP A 741 17.48 -24.31 2.34
CA ASP A 741 17.26 -25.42 1.41
C ASP A 741 16.42 -26.54 2.06
N ASN A 742 16.37 -27.71 1.42
CA ASN A 742 15.60 -28.87 1.87
C ASN A 742 16.41 -29.95 2.61
N THR A 743 17.63 -29.66 3.07
CA THR A 743 18.44 -30.61 3.84
C THR A 743 17.73 -30.95 5.16
N PRO A 744 17.45 -32.23 5.45
CA PRO A 744 16.84 -32.61 6.72
C PRO A 744 17.76 -32.29 7.89
N PHE A 745 17.23 -31.65 8.93
CA PHE A 745 17.96 -31.33 10.15
C PHE A 745 17.36 -32.04 11.37
N VAL A 746 18.17 -32.27 12.40
CA VAL A 746 17.74 -33.01 13.60
C VAL A 746 17.48 -32.04 14.75
N LEU A 747 16.25 -32.03 15.24
CA LEU A 747 15.81 -31.25 16.38
C LEU A 747 15.82 -32.15 17.64
N PRO A 748 16.51 -31.78 18.74
CA PRO A 748 16.45 -32.53 19.99
C PRO A 748 15.07 -32.34 20.63
N LYS A 749 14.29 -33.42 20.73
CA LYS A 749 12.96 -33.44 21.34
C LYS A 749 13.08 -33.94 22.79
N PHE A 750 12.41 -33.25 23.71
CA PHE A 750 12.37 -33.72 25.10
C PHE A 750 11.38 -34.88 25.21
N GLU A 751 11.83 -36.01 25.75
CA GLU A 751 10.97 -37.18 25.97
C GLU A 751 10.65 -37.32 27.47
N SER A 752 11.67 -37.47 28.33
CA SER A 752 11.43 -37.61 29.77
C SER A 752 12.58 -37.11 30.64
N SER A 753 12.24 -36.76 31.89
CA SER A 753 13.22 -36.55 32.96
C SER A 753 12.63 -37.00 34.30
N ALA A 754 13.25 -37.99 34.95
CA ALA A 754 12.84 -38.48 36.26
C ALA A 754 14.03 -38.58 37.21
N ASN A 755 13.78 -38.40 38.51
CA ASN A 755 14.74 -38.69 39.59
C ASN A 755 16.11 -37.95 39.52
N LEU A 756 16.24 -36.89 38.69
CA LEU A 756 17.49 -36.15 38.49
C LEU A 756 18.03 -35.46 39.77
N VAL A 757 17.14 -35.14 40.70
CA VAL A 757 17.46 -34.67 42.06
C VAL A 757 16.41 -35.24 42.99
N ASN A 758 16.85 -35.98 44.02
CA ASN A 758 16.01 -36.63 45.03
C ASN A 758 16.44 -36.23 46.45
N GLU A 759 15.65 -36.59 47.46
CA GLU A 759 16.08 -36.47 48.86
C GLU A 759 17.21 -37.46 49.15
N HIS A 760 18.40 -36.94 49.50
CA HIS A 760 19.54 -37.74 49.91
C HIS A 760 19.31 -38.36 51.30
N THR A 761 19.58 -39.66 51.43
CA THR A 761 19.73 -40.32 52.74
C THR A 761 21.21 -40.40 53.08
N GLU A 762 21.58 -39.94 54.27
CA GLU A 762 23.00 -39.87 54.70
C GLU A 762 23.66 -41.27 54.65
N GLY A 763 24.77 -41.36 53.92
CA GLY A 763 25.52 -42.60 53.72
C GLY A 763 25.03 -43.52 52.59
N THR A 764 23.98 -43.14 51.85
CA THR A 764 23.52 -43.85 50.64
C THR A 764 23.71 -42.98 49.40
N GLU A 765 24.38 -43.50 48.39
CA GLU A 765 24.50 -42.82 47.08
C GLU A 765 23.13 -42.85 46.37
N PRO A 766 22.59 -41.72 45.89
CA PRO A 766 21.25 -41.67 45.32
C PRO A 766 21.20 -42.35 43.95
N ASP A 767 20.09 -43.03 43.66
CA ASP A 767 19.84 -43.65 42.36
C ASP A 767 19.96 -42.65 41.21
N SER A 768 20.71 -43.03 40.16
CA SER A 768 20.90 -42.21 38.95
C SER A 768 19.57 -41.85 38.29
N GLY A 769 19.23 -40.57 38.29
CA GLY A 769 18.09 -40.05 37.54
C GLY A 769 18.23 -40.24 36.04
N THR A 770 17.09 -40.39 35.36
CA THR A 770 17.03 -40.54 33.90
C THR A 770 16.70 -39.21 33.24
N PHE A 771 17.37 -38.94 32.12
CA PHE A 771 17.06 -37.87 31.18
C PHE A 771 17.11 -38.48 29.79
N THR A 772 15.98 -38.49 29.08
CA THR A 772 15.90 -39.02 27.72
C THR A 772 15.49 -37.92 26.75
N THR A 773 16.30 -37.78 25.69
CA THR A 773 16.04 -36.91 24.55
C THR A 773 15.90 -37.78 23.31
N THR A 774 14.75 -37.68 22.65
CA THR A 774 14.57 -38.23 21.31
C THR A 774 15.04 -37.23 20.26
N SER A 775 15.20 -37.70 19.03
CA SER A 775 15.67 -36.88 17.91
C SER A 775 14.62 -36.84 16.82
N GLN A 776 14.00 -35.67 16.60
CA GLN A 776 13.06 -35.48 15.51
C GLN A 776 13.80 -34.99 14.27
N THR A 777 13.90 -35.83 13.25
CA THR A 777 14.40 -35.40 11.92
C THR A 777 13.30 -34.59 11.24
N ILE A 778 13.57 -33.32 10.99
CA ILE A 778 12.71 -32.40 10.28
C ILE A 778 13.19 -32.32 8.83
N THR A 779 12.37 -32.80 7.90
CA THR A 779 12.59 -32.65 6.45
C THR A 779 11.79 -31.45 5.96
N PRO A 780 12.43 -30.35 5.50
CA PRO A 780 11.71 -29.22 4.95
C PRO A 780 10.91 -29.59 3.71
N GLN A 781 9.66 -29.16 3.68
CA GLN A 781 8.75 -29.34 2.55
C GLN A 781 8.83 -28.12 1.61
N ALA A 782 8.57 -28.34 0.32
CA ALA A 782 8.44 -27.24 -0.63
C ALA A 782 7.14 -26.45 -0.38
N VAL A 783 7.21 -25.13 -0.57
CA VAL A 783 6.06 -24.25 -0.77
C VAL A 783 6.21 -23.65 -2.16
N SER A 784 5.17 -23.75 -2.97
CA SER A 784 5.13 -23.08 -4.26
C SER A 784 3.78 -22.45 -4.54
N GLY A 785 3.83 -21.28 -5.17
CA GLY A 785 2.67 -20.58 -5.73
C GLY A 785 2.91 -20.32 -7.21
N LYS A 786 1.83 -20.22 -7.99
CA LYS A 786 1.87 -19.91 -9.42
C LYS A 786 0.89 -18.79 -9.72
N VAL A 787 1.35 -17.71 -10.33
CA VAL A 787 0.48 -16.62 -10.82
C VAL A 787 0.54 -16.57 -12.34
N GLU A 788 -0.62 -16.59 -13.00
CA GLU A 788 -0.73 -16.53 -14.46
C GLU A 788 -0.98 -15.08 -14.90
N ILE A 789 -0.13 -14.54 -15.78
CA ILE A 789 -0.18 -13.16 -16.28
C ILE A 789 -0.43 -13.22 -17.78
N THR A 790 -1.33 -12.42 -18.37
CA THR A 790 -1.54 -12.50 -19.83
C THR A 790 -0.29 -12.07 -20.60
N ARG A 791 -0.07 -12.65 -21.79
CA ARG A 791 1.13 -12.38 -22.61
C ARG A 791 1.26 -10.89 -22.95
N GLU A 792 0.15 -10.24 -23.27
CA GLU A 792 0.07 -8.81 -23.60
C GLU A 792 0.34 -7.92 -22.38
N THR A 793 0.05 -8.42 -21.17
CA THR A 793 0.31 -7.72 -19.91
C THR A 793 1.79 -7.82 -19.51
N TRP A 794 2.45 -8.94 -19.85
CA TRP A 794 3.89 -9.12 -19.68
C TRP A 794 4.69 -8.28 -20.70
N ASP A 795 4.33 -8.36 -21.98
CA ASP A 795 5.03 -7.64 -23.06
C ASP A 795 4.82 -6.11 -23.04
N GLN A 796 3.88 -5.60 -22.21
CA GLN A 796 3.67 -4.17 -21.97
C GLN A 796 4.76 -3.47 -21.15
N GLY A 797 5.78 -4.21 -20.66
CA GLY A 797 7.08 -3.66 -20.29
C GLY A 797 7.11 -2.60 -19.18
N GLY A 798 7.19 -3.05 -17.93
CA GLY A 798 7.69 -2.20 -16.83
C GLY A 798 6.68 -1.22 -16.21
N ASN A 799 5.45 -1.66 -15.92
CA ASN A 799 4.59 -0.94 -14.98
C ASN A 799 4.96 -1.33 -13.52
N PRO A 800 5.63 -0.47 -12.73
CA PRO A 800 6.08 -0.82 -11.39
C PRO A 800 4.92 -1.04 -10.40
N GLN A 801 3.73 -0.48 -10.68
CA GLN A 801 2.54 -0.73 -9.87
C GLN A 801 2.08 -2.17 -10.04
N LEU A 802 2.00 -2.67 -11.28
CA LEU A 802 1.69 -4.07 -11.56
C LEU A 802 2.72 -5.02 -10.92
N SER A 803 4.01 -4.73 -11.04
CA SER A 803 5.06 -5.53 -10.39
C SER A 803 4.93 -5.54 -8.87
N SER A 804 4.54 -4.43 -8.25
CA SER A 804 4.31 -4.35 -6.80
C SER A 804 3.00 -5.01 -6.33
N ILE A 805 1.98 -5.10 -7.20
CA ILE A 805 0.76 -5.88 -6.95
C ILE A 805 1.07 -7.37 -7.02
N LEU A 806 1.70 -7.81 -8.12
CA LEU A 806 2.13 -9.19 -8.34
C LEU A 806 3.01 -9.69 -7.18
N TRP A 807 4.00 -8.89 -6.77
CA TRP A 807 4.88 -9.23 -5.67
C TRP A 807 4.15 -9.30 -4.32
N ARG A 808 3.16 -8.44 -4.07
CA ARG A 808 2.34 -8.52 -2.86
C ARG A 808 1.48 -9.79 -2.85
N GLN A 809 0.80 -10.14 -3.94
CA GLN A 809 0.06 -11.41 -4.04
C GLN A 809 0.95 -12.63 -3.81
N ILE A 810 2.15 -12.62 -4.38
CA ILE A 810 3.16 -13.67 -4.21
C ILE A 810 3.57 -13.83 -2.74
N VAL A 811 3.94 -12.74 -2.06
CA VAL A 811 4.37 -12.75 -0.66
C VAL A 811 3.21 -13.12 0.27
N ARG A 812 1.99 -12.71 -0.06
CA ARG A 812 0.75 -13.02 0.65
C ARG A 812 0.39 -14.51 0.56
N ALA A 813 0.29 -15.07 -0.65
CA ALA A 813 -0.03 -16.49 -0.85
C ALA A 813 1.04 -17.41 -0.21
N TYR A 814 2.31 -16.99 -0.21
CA TYR A 814 3.37 -17.69 0.52
C TYR A 814 3.14 -17.70 2.04
N ARG A 815 2.66 -16.60 2.64
CA ARG A 815 2.30 -16.53 4.08
C ARG A 815 1.07 -17.39 4.42
N GLU A 816 0.04 -17.39 3.58
CA GLU A 816 -1.14 -18.26 3.73
C GLU A 816 -0.72 -19.74 3.71
N GLY A 817 0.21 -20.12 2.82
CA GLY A 817 0.81 -21.47 2.76
C GLY A 817 1.73 -21.86 3.94
N LEU A 818 2.13 -20.89 4.78
CA LEU A 818 2.84 -21.10 6.05
C LEU A 818 1.84 -21.23 7.22
N GLU A 819 0.84 -20.35 7.29
CA GLU A 819 -0.23 -20.39 8.31
C GLU A 819 -0.99 -21.72 8.27
N ASN A 820 -1.45 -22.15 7.08
CA ASN A 820 -2.08 -23.45 6.88
C ASN A 820 -1.16 -24.62 7.29
N SER A 821 0.16 -24.45 7.14
CA SER A 821 1.11 -25.48 7.58
C SER A 821 1.24 -25.59 9.08
N ALA A 822 1.14 -24.47 9.80
CA ALA A 822 1.16 -24.46 11.25
C ALA A 822 -0.16 -24.99 11.82
N ALA A 823 -1.30 -24.69 11.17
CA ALA A 823 -2.60 -25.28 11.50
C ALA A 823 -2.60 -26.81 11.35
N SER A 824 -2.19 -27.35 10.20
CA SER A 824 -2.15 -28.82 10.00
C SER A 824 -1.13 -29.49 10.91
N MET A 825 0.04 -28.89 11.12
CA MET A 825 1.02 -29.45 12.07
C MET A 825 0.46 -29.53 13.49
N LEU A 826 -0.33 -28.56 13.95
CA LEU A 826 -1.00 -28.62 15.26
C LEU A 826 -2.09 -29.70 15.31
N ALA A 827 -2.86 -29.87 14.24
CA ALA A 827 -3.90 -30.92 14.12
C ALA A 827 -3.33 -32.34 14.05
N ASP A 828 -2.13 -32.52 13.48
CA ASP A 828 -1.43 -33.80 13.42
C ASP A 828 -0.78 -34.21 14.77
N LEU A 829 -0.76 -33.33 15.79
CA LEU A 829 -0.15 -33.65 17.10
C LEU A 829 -1.07 -34.51 17.99
N SER A 830 -0.53 -35.61 18.50
CA SER A 830 -1.18 -36.42 19.55
C SER A 830 -1.00 -35.78 20.94
N VAL A 831 -1.75 -34.72 21.22
CA VAL A 831 -1.68 -33.92 22.46
C VAL A 831 -2.82 -34.22 23.44
N ALA A 832 -2.77 -33.64 24.65
CA ALA A 832 -3.85 -33.77 25.62
C ALA A 832 -5.01 -32.81 25.28
N THR A 833 -6.17 -33.39 24.95
CA THR A 833 -7.40 -32.68 24.61
C THR A 833 -8.17 -32.18 25.84
N ILE A 834 -8.69 -30.96 25.74
CA ILE A 834 -9.70 -30.37 26.62
C ILE A 834 -11.02 -30.40 25.84
N ALA A 835 -11.95 -31.28 26.23
CA ALA A 835 -13.28 -31.31 25.63
C ALA A 835 -14.21 -30.30 26.31
N LEU A 836 -14.87 -29.45 25.52
CA LEU A 836 -15.92 -28.53 25.95
C LEU A 836 -17.26 -28.99 25.38
N THR A 837 -18.30 -28.99 26.21
CA THR A 837 -19.62 -29.55 25.91
C THR A 837 -20.80 -28.66 26.27
N GLY A 838 -20.62 -27.75 27.23
CA GLY A 838 -21.65 -26.83 27.69
C GLY A 838 -22.04 -25.78 26.65
N SER A 839 -23.00 -24.94 27.01
CA SER A 839 -23.47 -23.80 26.19
C SER A 839 -23.57 -22.51 27.01
N ASP A 840 -23.53 -21.36 26.35
CA ASP A 840 -23.65 -20.03 27.00
C ASP A 840 -22.70 -19.86 28.22
N VAL A 841 -23.25 -19.71 29.43
CA VAL A 841 -22.50 -19.60 30.69
C VAL A 841 -21.77 -20.89 31.07
N GLU A 842 -22.32 -22.06 30.74
CA GLU A 842 -21.73 -23.36 31.08
C GLU A 842 -20.46 -23.62 30.26
N LEU A 843 -20.47 -23.34 28.95
CA LEU A 843 -19.27 -23.33 28.10
C LEU A 843 -18.19 -22.39 28.66
N THR A 844 -18.62 -21.21 29.11
CA THR A 844 -17.74 -20.18 29.65
C THR A 844 -17.09 -20.65 30.96
N ASP A 845 -17.83 -21.36 31.83
CA ASP A 845 -17.33 -21.89 33.09
C ASP A 845 -16.54 -23.20 32.95
N GLU A 846 -16.85 -24.07 31.99
CA GLU A 846 -16.02 -25.23 31.60
C GLU A 846 -14.63 -24.75 31.15
N LEU A 847 -14.57 -23.77 30.25
CA LEU A 847 -13.30 -23.22 29.75
C LEU A 847 -12.51 -22.52 30.86
N LYS A 848 -13.14 -21.74 31.73
CA LYS A 848 -12.48 -21.18 32.94
C LYS A 848 -11.89 -22.28 33.82
N GLN A 849 -12.65 -23.36 34.08
CA GLN A 849 -12.21 -24.47 34.93
C GLN A 849 -11.02 -25.21 34.30
N ALA A 850 -11.04 -25.45 33.00
CA ALA A 850 -9.91 -26.04 32.27
C ALA A 850 -8.66 -25.14 32.35
N LEU A 851 -8.79 -23.84 32.10
CA LEU A 851 -7.68 -22.87 32.20
C LEU A 851 -7.14 -22.74 33.64
N ALA A 852 -8.00 -22.85 34.66
CA ALA A 852 -7.60 -22.89 36.06
C ALA A 852 -6.87 -24.20 36.42
N ALA A 853 -7.33 -25.35 35.90
CA ALA A 853 -6.69 -26.65 36.11
C ALA A 853 -5.25 -26.68 35.58
N LEU A 854 -4.95 -25.96 34.48
CA LEU A 854 -3.59 -25.83 33.95
C LEU A 854 -2.59 -25.20 34.95
N GLN A 855 -3.04 -24.44 35.96
CA GLN A 855 -2.13 -23.91 36.99
C GLN A 855 -1.54 -25.00 37.90
N PHE A 856 -2.18 -26.19 37.96
CA PHE A 856 -1.69 -27.36 38.69
C PHE A 856 -0.85 -28.30 37.80
N VAL A 857 -0.78 -28.04 36.49
CA VAL A 857 0.13 -28.74 35.56
C VAL A 857 1.51 -28.08 35.64
N ARG A 858 2.58 -28.89 35.72
CA ARG A 858 3.96 -28.39 35.82
C ARG A 858 4.31 -27.54 34.59
N GLY A 859 4.40 -26.23 34.78
CA GLY A 859 4.69 -25.26 33.70
C GLY A 859 3.44 -24.71 32.97
N GLY A 860 2.22 -25.10 33.37
CA GLY A 860 0.99 -24.66 32.70
C GLY A 860 0.64 -23.17 32.87
N ASN A 861 1.39 -22.44 33.68
CA ASN A 861 1.35 -20.96 33.69
C ASN A 861 1.99 -20.32 32.44
N ARG A 862 2.59 -21.13 31.54
CA ARG A 862 3.22 -20.72 30.27
C ARG A 862 2.32 -20.88 29.03
N PHE A 863 1.16 -21.52 29.15
CA PHE A 863 0.15 -21.49 28.09
C PHE A 863 -0.32 -20.04 27.91
N ARG A 864 -0.06 -19.45 26.74
CA ARG A 864 -0.30 -18.02 26.46
C ARG A 864 -0.85 -17.75 25.07
N ASP A 865 -0.54 -18.60 24.10
CA ASP A 865 -1.04 -18.47 22.75
C ASP A 865 -2.29 -19.34 22.58
N PHE A 866 -3.45 -18.69 22.62
CA PHE A 866 -4.76 -19.32 22.45
C PHE A 866 -5.33 -18.97 21.07
N LYS A 867 -5.54 -19.99 20.24
CA LYS A 867 -6.03 -19.89 18.86
C LYS A 867 -7.37 -20.60 18.76
N LEU A 868 -8.39 -19.88 18.34
CA LEU A 868 -9.78 -20.33 18.33
C LEU A 868 -10.24 -20.71 16.92
N HIS A 869 -10.79 -21.92 16.80
CA HIS A 869 -11.57 -22.37 15.65
C HIS A 869 -12.90 -21.58 15.59
N GLY A 870 -13.45 -21.38 14.39
CA GLY A 870 -14.65 -20.56 14.17
C GLY A 870 -15.87 -20.96 15.01
N GLU A 871 -16.08 -22.26 15.25
CA GLU A 871 -17.24 -22.74 16.03
C GLU A 871 -17.15 -22.36 17.51
N LEU A 872 -16.02 -22.65 18.17
CA LEU A 872 -15.80 -22.25 19.56
C LEU A 872 -15.71 -20.73 19.70
N TYR A 873 -15.14 -20.03 18.71
CA TYR A 873 -15.12 -18.57 18.69
C TYR A 873 -16.54 -17.98 18.67
N ASN A 874 -17.40 -18.46 17.77
CA ASN A 874 -18.78 -17.99 17.64
C ASN A 874 -19.62 -18.35 18.87
N ALA A 875 -19.40 -19.53 19.46
CA ALA A 875 -20.08 -19.94 20.70
C ALA A 875 -19.71 -19.02 21.88
N LEU A 876 -18.42 -18.70 22.06
CA LEU A 876 -17.96 -17.77 23.09
C LEU A 876 -18.43 -16.32 22.81
N ALA A 877 -18.39 -15.86 21.56
CA ALA A 877 -18.88 -14.53 21.18
C ALA A 877 -20.39 -14.37 21.40
N GLY A 878 -21.17 -15.44 21.22
CA GLY A 878 -22.62 -15.46 21.42
C GLY A 878 -23.08 -15.66 22.87
N ALA A 879 -22.18 -16.15 23.75
CA ALA A 879 -22.48 -16.65 25.09
C ALA A 879 -23.12 -15.61 26.01
N LYS A 880 -24.12 -16.03 26.81
CA LYS A 880 -24.88 -15.18 27.75
C LYS A 880 -24.97 -15.74 29.16
N ASP A 881 -25.22 -14.86 30.12
CA ASP A 881 -25.61 -15.21 31.48
C ASP A 881 -27.08 -15.68 31.54
N GLY A 882 -27.50 -16.25 32.67
CA GLY A 882 -28.88 -16.65 32.92
C GLY A 882 -29.92 -15.51 32.93
N ASN A 883 -29.51 -14.25 32.70
CA ASN A 883 -30.36 -13.08 32.51
C ASN A 883 -30.36 -12.58 31.05
N GLY A 884 -29.71 -13.29 30.12
CA GLY A 884 -29.61 -12.95 28.70
C GLY A 884 -28.56 -11.88 28.35
N ARG A 885 -27.65 -11.55 29.28
CA ARG A 885 -26.57 -10.56 29.07
C ARG A 885 -25.35 -11.24 28.45
N PRO A 886 -24.65 -10.63 27.47
CA PRO A 886 -23.42 -11.22 26.92
C PRO A 886 -22.35 -11.44 28.00
N MET A 887 -21.68 -12.60 27.96
CA MET A 887 -20.55 -12.94 28.84
C MET A 887 -19.29 -12.14 28.47
N PHE A 888 -19.09 -11.88 27.17
CA PHE A 888 -17.92 -11.18 26.62
C PHE A 888 -18.32 -9.91 25.84
N PRO A 889 -18.87 -8.87 26.50
CA PRO A 889 -19.27 -7.62 25.84
C PRO A 889 -18.06 -6.85 25.27
N VAL A 890 -18.28 -6.13 24.17
CA VAL A 890 -17.27 -5.32 23.46
C VAL A 890 -16.90 -4.02 24.21
N LEU A 891 -17.76 -3.56 25.12
CA LEU A 891 -17.52 -2.37 25.96
C LEU A 891 -17.39 -2.81 27.42
N SER A 892 -16.16 -2.73 27.95
CA SER A 892 -15.75 -3.27 29.26
C SER A 892 -16.63 -2.79 30.43
N PRO A 893 -17.49 -3.65 31.01
CA PRO A 893 -18.26 -3.36 32.20
C PRO A 893 -17.53 -3.89 33.45
N SER A 894 -17.73 -3.25 34.60
CA SER A 894 -17.06 -3.62 35.85
C SER A 894 -17.39 -5.02 36.41
N ASN A 895 -18.35 -5.72 35.81
CA ASN A 895 -18.96 -6.96 36.33
C ASN A 895 -19.11 -8.05 35.25
N ALA A 896 -18.27 -8.08 34.22
CA ALA A 896 -18.22 -9.17 33.24
C ALA A 896 -17.00 -10.09 33.48
N ASP A 897 -17.09 -11.35 33.07
CA ASP A 897 -16.01 -12.34 33.17
C ASP A 897 -14.86 -12.10 32.17
N GLY A 898 -15.10 -11.24 31.19
CA GLY A 898 -14.16 -10.91 30.13
C GLY A 898 -14.74 -9.87 29.17
N THR A 899 -14.05 -9.65 28.06
CA THR A 899 -14.47 -8.72 27.00
C THR A 899 -14.08 -9.27 25.64
N ALA A 900 -14.95 -9.07 24.65
CA ALA A 900 -14.53 -9.12 23.25
C ALA A 900 -13.79 -7.81 22.90
N ASP A 901 -12.79 -7.89 22.03
CA ASP A 901 -12.10 -6.71 21.50
C ASP A 901 -12.98 -5.99 20.45
N ALA A 902 -12.61 -4.76 20.11
CA ALA A 902 -13.25 -4.02 19.03
C ALA A 902 -13.26 -4.84 17.73
N PHE A 903 -14.39 -4.80 17.01
CA PHE A 903 -14.63 -5.59 15.80
C PHE A 903 -14.47 -7.12 15.96
N PHE A 904 -14.50 -7.65 17.19
CA PHE A 904 -14.31 -9.07 17.49
C PHE A 904 -12.91 -9.60 17.07
N GLY A 905 -11.86 -8.79 17.24
CA GLY A 905 -10.48 -9.19 16.95
C GLY A 905 -9.91 -10.26 17.90
N SER A 906 -10.42 -10.35 19.13
CA SER A 906 -10.11 -11.41 20.11
C SER A 906 -11.18 -11.47 21.21
N ILE A 907 -11.16 -12.52 22.04
CA ILE A 907 -11.98 -12.64 23.26
C ILE A 907 -11.06 -12.87 24.46
N ALA A 908 -11.12 -11.99 25.46
CA ALA A 908 -10.36 -12.13 26.69
C ALA A 908 -11.11 -13.02 27.70
N VAL A 909 -10.74 -14.31 27.77
CA VAL A 909 -11.29 -15.28 28.73
C VAL A 909 -10.42 -15.31 29.98
N GLY A 910 -10.92 -14.76 31.10
CA GLY A 910 -10.18 -14.75 32.38
C GLY A 910 -8.83 -14.00 32.32
N GLY A 911 -8.64 -13.10 31.35
CA GLY A 911 -7.38 -12.40 31.09
C GLY A 911 -6.44 -13.09 30.08
N LEU A 912 -6.81 -14.24 29.51
CA LEU A 912 -6.14 -14.86 28.37
C LEU A 912 -6.85 -14.46 27.06
N ALA A 913 -6.12 -13.91 26.09
CA ALA A 913 -6.70 -13.50 24.82
C ALA A 913 -6.77 -14.68 23.83
N GLY A 914 -7.98 -15.19 23.59
CA GLY A 914 -8.28 -16.11 22.50
C GLY A 914 -8.42 -15.36 21.18
N VAL A 915 -7.56 -15.67 20.22
CA VAL A 915 -7.54 -15.03 18.89
C VAL A 915 -8.15 -16.00 17.86
N PRO A 916 -9.15 -15.60 17.06
CA PRO A 916 -9.67 -16.45 15.99
C PRO A 916 -8.60 -16.66 14.92
N ALA A 917 -8.43 -17.91 14.48
CA ALA A 917 -7.44 -18.28 13.47
C ALA A 917 -8.14 -18.96 12.28
N TRP A 918 -8.22 -18.26 11.14
CA TRP A 918 -8.98 -18.69 9.96
C TRP A 918 -8.52 -20.07 9.45
N ALA A 919 -7.22 -20.34 9.46
CA ALA A 919 -6.65 -21.61 9.03
C ALA A 919 -7.07 -22.81 9.88
N LEU A 920 -7.60 -22.62 11.10
CA LEU A 920 -8.12 -23.75 11.89
C LEU A 920 -9.41 -24.32 11.30
N ASN A 921 -10.18 -23.53 10.55
CA ASN A 921 -11.43 -23.96 9.92
C ASN A 921 -11.18 -24.95 8.78
N ASP A 922 -10.15 -24.70 7.95
CA ASP A 922 -9.84 -25.52 6.77
C ASP A 922 -8.74 -26.57 7.05
N ALA A 923 -7.73 -26.20 7.85
CA ALA A 923 -6.48 -26.94 7.99
C ALA A 923 -6.17 -27.39 9.44
N GLY A 924 -6.97 -26.98 10.43
CA GLY A 924 -6.78 -27.30 11.86
C GLY A 924 -7.72 -28.39 12.41
N GLY A 925 -8.42 -29.13 11.55
CA GLY A 925 -9.26 -30.27 11.95
C GLY A 925 -10.52 -29.94 12.76
N GLY A 926 -10.92 -28.66 12.85
CA GLY A 926 -12.04 -28.20 13.68
C GLY A 926 -11.71 -27.94 15.15
N SER A 927 -10.46 -28.19 15.56
CA SER A 927 -10.01 -27.99 16.94
C SER A 927 -9.43 -26.59 17.17
N SER A 928 -9.63 -26.07 18.39
CA SER A 928 -8.92 -24.90 18.90
C SER A 928 -7.62 -25.34 19.60
N PHE A 929 -6.61 -24.47 19.68
CA PHE A 929 -5.31 -24.83 20.24
C PHE A 929 -4.81 -23.80 21.26
N LEU A 930 -4.22 -24.31 22.34
CA LEU A 930 -3.62 -23.52 23.42
C LEU A 930 -2.20 -24.04 23.68
N TYR A 931 -1.18 -23.21 23.43
CA TYR A 931 0.21 -23.62 23.54
C TYR A 931 1.12 -22.59 24.21
N ASN A 932 2.34 -23.04 24.52
CA ASN A 932 3.49 -22.22 24.87
C ASN A 932 4.32 -21.94 23.60
N ARG A 933 4.60 -20.67 23.32
CA ARG A 933 5.37 -20.21 22.15
C ARG A 933 6.73 -20.89 21.98
N GLU A 934 7.41 -21.21 23.09
CA GLU A 934 8.76 -21.80 23.05
C GLU A 934 8.78 -23.28 22.66
N ASP A 935 7.61 -23.94 22.62
CA ASP A 935 7.51 -25.38 22.34
C ASP A 935 7.12 -25.67 20.88
N VAL A 936 6.64 -24.66 20.14
CA VAL A 936 6.16 -24.77 18.76
C VAL A 936 7.01 -23.89 17.83
N HIS A 937 7.57 -24.48 16.78
CA HIS A 937 8.58 -23.87 15.93
C HIS A 937 8.21 -23.91 14.45
N GLY A 938 8.54 -22.85 13.73
CA GLY A 938 8.44 -22.75 12.27
C GLY A 938 9.71 -22.19 11.65
N TRP A 939 10.10 -22.73 10.49
CA TRP A 939 11.16 -22.19 9.65
C TRP A 939 10.64 -21.99 8.23
N ALA A 940 11.08 -20.90 7.60
CA ALA A 940 10.80 -20.63 6.19
C ALA A 940 12.09 -20.16 5.50
N SER A 941 12.21 -20.43 4.21
CA SER A 941 13.23 -19.80 3.38
C SER A 941 12.77 -18.43 2.89
N ALA A 942 13.67 -17.66 2.28
CA ALA A 942 13.24 -16.67 1.31
C ALA A 942 12.61 -17.38 0.09
N PRO A 943 11.83 -16.70 -0.76
CA PRO A 943 11.54 -17.20 -2.10
C PRO A 943 12.83 -17.36 -2.89
N ASN A 944 13.32 -18.60 -2.99
CA ASN A 944 14.67 -18.93 -3.49
C ASN A 944 14.75 -18.96 -5.02
N ARG A 945 13.61 -19.14 -5.71
CA ARG A 945 13.55 -19.22 -7.17
C ARG A 945 12.25 -18.62 -7.69
N LEU A 946 12.37 -17.79 -8.71
CA LEU A 946 11.29 -17.45 -9.63
C LEU A 946 11.47 -18.31 -10.88
N GLU A 947 10.39 -18.93 -11.35
CA GLU A 947 10.37 -19.80 -12.53
C GLU A 947 9.33 -19.28 -13.52
N PHE A 948 9.75 -19.00 -14.75
CA PHE A 948 8.90 -18.37 -15.77
C PHE A 948 8.53 -19.39 -16.85
N GLN A 949 7.27 -19.80 -16.90
CA GLN A 949 6.76 -20.68 -17.95
C GLN A 949 5.98 -19.86 -18.99
N TYR A 950 6.58 -19.68 -20.16
CA TYR A 950 5.98 -18.95 -21.27
C TYR A 950 5.00 -19.84 -22.06
N ARG A 951 3.70 -19.56 -21.96
CA ARG A 951 2.64 -20.07 -22.83
C ARG A 951 2.27 -19.01 -23.87
N VAL A 952 1.46 -19.37 -24.86
CA VAL A 952 1.06 -18.46 -25.96
C VAL A 952 0.20 -17.29 -25.44
N ALA A 953 -0.75 -17.57 -24.54
CA ALA A 953 -1.66 -16.56 -23.98
C ALA A 953 -1.23 -16.02 -22.60
N TYR A 954 -0.30 -16.70 -21.91
CA TYR A 954 0.07 -16.38 -20.53
C TYR A 954 1.57 -16.58 -20.27
N VAL A 955 2.15 -15.72 -19.44
CA VAL A 955 3.43 -15.95 -18.77
C VAL A 955 3.13 -16.31 -17.32
N ASP A 956 3.55 -17.51 -16.93
CA ASP A 956 3.31 -18.01 -15.60
C ASP A 956 4.53 -17.75 -14.71
N VAL A 957 4.32 -17.04 -13.60
CA VAL A 957 5.34 -16.77 -12.58
C VAL A 957 5.16 -17.76 -11.44
N GLY A 958 5.96 -18.82 -11.46
CA GLY A 958 6.13 -19.75 -10.35
C GLY A 958 7.08 -19.15 -9.30
N VAL A 959 6.74 -19.35 -8.04
CA VAL A 959 7.53 -18.90 -6.88
C VAL A 959 7.79 -20.10 -6.00
N TRP A 960 9.03 -20.32 -5.60
CA TRP A 960 9.44 -21.50 -4.85
C TRP A 960 10.24 -21.15 -3.59
N GLY A 961 9.91 -21.81 -2.49
CA GLY A 961 10.67 -21.80 -1.24
C GLY A 961 10.48 -23.08 -0.45
N TYR A 962 11.04 -23.13 0.76
CA TYR A 962 10.93 -24.25 1.69
C TYR A 962 10.29 -23.80 3.00
N LYS A 963 9.57 -24.72 3.65
CA LYS A 963 9.04 -24.56 5.00
C LYS A 963 9.35 -25.78 5.85
N ALA A 964 9.46 -25.58 7.15
CA ALA A 964 9.48 -26.64 8.14
C ALA A 964 8.68 -26.19 9.37
N VAL A 965 8.02 -27.12 10.04
CA VAL A 965 7.24 -26.88 11.26
C VAL A 965 7.43 -28.06 12.21
N ALA A 966 7.54 -27.79 13.51
CA ALA A 966 7.83 -28.80 14.52
C ALA A 966 7.27 -28.44 15.91
N CYS A 967 7.07 -29.45 16.75
CA CYS A 967 6.76 -29.30 18.16
C CYS A 967 7.84 -30.02 18.99
N THR A 968 8.61 -29.25 19.79
CA THR A 968 9.68 -29.80 20.64
C THR A 968 9.15 -30.46 21.91
N ARG A 969 7.90 -30.14 22.30
CA ARG A 969 7.23 -30.57 23.53
C ARG A 969 5.71 -30.64 23.38
N GLU A 970 5.17 -31.84 23.16
CA GLU A 970 3.71 -32.07 23.15
C GLU A 970 3.06 -31.77 24.52
N ASP A 971 3.80 -31.87 25.63
CA ASP A 971 3.28 -31.45 26.94
C ASP A 971 3.07 -29.93 27.06
N GLY A 972 3.66 -29.14 26.15
CA GLY A 972 3.49 -27.71 25.96
C GLY A 972 2.36 -27.28 25.00
N VAL A 973 1.55 -28.23 24.50
CA VAL A 973 0.41 -27.98 23.61
C VAL A 973 -0.86 -28.65 24.15
N ARG A 974 -2.01 -27.96 24.08
CA ARG A 974 -3.34 -28.52 24.33
C ARG A 974 -4.23 -28.31 23.13
N GLU A 975 -4.92 -29.36 22.73
CA GLU A 975 -6.08 -29.29 21.86
C GLU A 975 -7.30 -28.91 22.72
N ILE A 976 -8.20 -28.11 22.17
CA ILE A 976 -9.49 -27.76 22.77
C ILE A 976 -10.58 -28.07 21.73
N THR A 977 -11.30 -29.16 21.94
CA THR A 977 -12.46 -29.55 21.13
C THR A 977 -13.73 -28.95 21.71
N TYR A 978 -14.70 -28.64 20.85
CA TYR A 978 -16.00 -28.12 21.24
C TYR A 978 -17.10 -28.88 20.50
N ALA A 979 -18.01 -29.49 21.25
CA ALA A 979 -19.16 -30.19 20.72
C ALA A 979 -20.40 -29.80 21.54
N PRO A 980 -21.29 -28.91 21.04
CA PRO A 980 -22.41 -28.42 21.83
C PRO A 980 -23.33 -29.57 22.25
N SER A 981 -23.71 -29.60 23.54
CA SER A 981 -24.65 -30.59 24.06
C SER A 981 -26.02 -30.51 23.36
N ASP A 982 -26.44 -31.60 22.71
CA ASP A 982 -27.78 -31.72 22.11
C ASP A 982 -28.88 -31.63 23.18
N ASN A 983 -29.40 -30.42 23.41
CA ASN A 983 -30.59 -30.18 24.21
C ASN A 983 -31.81 -30.64 23.40
N GLY A 984 -32.22 -31.89 23.62
CA GLY A 984 -33.21 -32.60 22.81
C GLY A 984 -34.56 -31.89 22.68
N GLY A 985 -34.79 -31.30 21.50
CA GLY A 985 -36.10 -30.84 21.04
C GLY A 985 -36.79 -31.93 20.22
N ASP A 986 -37.71 -32.68 20.83
CA ASP A 986 -38.53 -33.66 20.12
C ASP A 986 -39.45 -32.97 19.09
N ASN A 987 -39.21 -33.27 17.82
CA ASN A 987 -40.09 -32.96 16.70
C ASN A 987 -40.00 -34.14 15.71
N GLY A 988 -40.68 -35.23 16.04
CA GLY A 988 -40.64 -36.47 15.26
C GLY A 988 -40.94 -36.30 13.76
N GLY A 989 -40.02 -36.76 12.91
CA GLY A 989 -40.16 -36.87 11.47
C GLY A 989 -39.74 -38.26 11.00
N ASP A 990 -40.72 -39.05 10.54
CA ASP A 990 -40.51 -40.41 10.03
C ASP A 990 -39.90 -40.41 8.62
N GLY A 991 -39.22 -41.49 8.23
CA GLY A 991 -38.67 -41.71 6.89
C GLY A 991 -37.17 -42.01 6.85
N GLY A 992 -36.83 -43.29 6.68
CA GLY A 992 -35.45 -43.72 6.40
C GLY A 992 -35.24 -44.12 4.94
N GLY A 993 -33.98 -44.09 4.48
CA GLY A 993 -33.50 -44.86 3.34
C GLY A 993 -33.43 -44.13 1.98
N ALA A 994 -32.31 -43.46 1.74
CA ALA A 994 -31.65 -43.36 0.44
C ALA A 994 -30.13 -43.18 0.66
#